data_AF-A0A1Z8SRW2-F1
#
_entry.id   AF-A0A1Z8SRW2-F1
#
_cell.length_a   1.000
_cell.length_b   1.000
_cell.length_c   1.000
_cell.angle_alpha   90.00
_cell.angle_beta   90.00
_cell.angle_gamma   90.00
#
_symmetry.space_group_name_H-M   'P 1'
#
loop_
_entity.id
_entity.type
_entity.pdbx_description
1 polymer ?
#
loop_
_entity_poly.entity_id
_entity_poly.type
_entity_poly.pdbx_seq_one_letter_code
_entity_poly.pdbx_strand_id
1 'polypeptide(L)'
;MMTHGIRAIIVLGILVLGFGGHPLHAQLDQDNFESYAIGSTISGQGSWDTWDQVAGVDSEVVGGFNSTVGGNRSLELGPDDDIVRLFNGLNQGRFNFTSNVYVPSGQNGAYYFILLNTYEHNGPKNWSVQVEINDATGMVEDFGGSSAITGQSTPTPIVYDQWVEIEVIVDITENDYSAFYNGSQIMRDNVWQNGGAADMRCLDLYNGGTGTFYYDDVLIDVVGGCGNCCPFDTLNCVSDCATDSVSLDWSSFQAGPYPLGITVRRDGVDIASLPGDATTYQDVGVSDGVHEYEVVGVCTAASSWSTTCSLIHCSAIDNDTCATALPVDLGVPTAFDTSFALLDPAAPVFSCANGGSVDEWYTFTPTCDGVFNISLCGSSYDTALEVFDGGLTPGDCSTMTLIECNDDSCGFQSEVNLTAFLGNTYYIRISGFGGDRGPGTLNIGMAEVTGLTGFYDCTTGFSEIAWDGAGIGPTYDEYEILRNGVSIASGLPAGTTNFTDTAPLIGSQTYLVIGTSSICNISTTGTALSLTAPDLTATDVIFRAEQPGGAIDSAQAIFDALTATGRTPVIIEGQADAASCGMLDPAVATTERVWFCGGSFPNNQAMNAASALAIAEAQALGIGIYVESGDAWGFDPLDPAFSAIDGIGDGVVDGDDSFVAMNGLDSTFGLDLSSYAAITYNQDNAADNDWTDQLVATDLDLLGPEAAAVWQESTGLYSTGVYYNTDTGGKVICQSWEFGGFGGDQNALIETYITALDSGGGGGPTLPEFRRGDSNGDAGFNIADAVFLLAALFSGGPPSSCADASDANDDGGVNIADAIFKLAALFSGGAPLPDPGSVTCGVDPTDTDPLDCASYNCP
;
A
#
# COMPACT_ATOMS: atom_id res chain seq x y z
N MET A 1 7.49 55.04 41.80
CA MET A 1 6.68 55.77 42.81
C MET A 1 5.22 55.63 42.42
N MET A 2 4.37 55.34 43.41
CA MET A 2 2.93 55.06 43.35
C MET A 2 2.53 53.60 43.09
N THR A 3 2.49 52.90 44.22
CA THR A 3 1.74 51.69 44.58
C THR A 3 0.22 51.90 44.54
N HIS A 4 -0.54 50.89 44.09
CA HIS A 4 -1.86 50.39 44.57
C HIS A 4 -2.10 49.08 43.78
N GLY A 5 -2.33 47.88 44.31
CA GLY A 5 -2.76 47.43 45.63
C GLY A 5 -4.14 46.77 45.56
N ILE A 6 -4.28 45.62 44.87
CA ILE A 6 -5.49 44.78 44.90
C ILE A 6 -5.20 43.54 45.74
N ARG A 7 -6.04 43.32 46.75
CA ARG A 7 -5.94 42.30 47.79
C ARG A 7 -6.66 41.03 47.34
N ALA A 8 -5.95 39.92 47.21
CA ALA A 8 -6.55 38.59 47.29
C ALA A 8 -6.59 38.18 48.77
N ILE A 9 -7.79 37.89 49.27
CA ILE A 9 -8.04 37.44 50.64
C ILE A 9 -7.65 35.96 50.71
N ILE A 10 -6.51 35.66 51.31
CA ILE A 10 -6.13 34.30 51.73
C ILE A 10 -6.93 33.99 53.00
N VAL A 11 -7.88 33.06 52.90
CA VAL A 11 -8.50 32.41 54.05
C VAL A 11 -7.46 31.44 54.62
N LEU A 12 -6.82 31.85 55.70
CA LEU A 12 -5.88 31.02 56.47
C LEU A 12 -6.70 29.98 57.26
N GLY A 13 -7.02 28.86 56.61
CA GLY A 13 -7.41 27.63 57.29
C GLY A 13 -6.18 27.07 58.00
N ILE A 14 -6.24 27.04 59.32
CA ILE A 14 -5.21 26.42 60.19
C ILE A 14 -5.19 24.92 59.88
N LEU A 15 -4.30 24.47 58.99
CA LEU A 15 -3.91 23.08 58.91
C LEU A 15 -2.91 22.85 60.05
N VAL A 16 -3.41 22.26 61.13
CA VAL A 16 -2.57 21.70 62.18
C VAL A 16 -1.69 20.64 61.53
N LEU A 17 -0.39 20.91 61.42
CA LEU A 17 0.63 19.90 61.13
C LEU A 17 0.65 18.90 62.28
N GLY A 18 -0.27 17.94 62.24
CA GLY A 18 -0.11 16.67 62.88
C GLY A 18 0.96 15.90 62.12
N PHE A 19 2.03 15.52 62.79
CA PHE A 19 2.80 14.34 62.41
C PHE A 19 1.85 13.14 62.53
N GLY A 20 0.99 12.95 61.53
CA GLY A 20 0.29 11.70 61.28
C GLY A 20 1.24 10.84 60.47
N GLY A 21 1.48 9.61 60.92
CA GLY A 21 2.17 8.63 60.08
C GLY A 21 1.51 8.59 58.71
N HIS A 22 2.33 8.52 57.66
CA HIS A 22 1.84 8.11 56.35
C HIS A 22 0.99 6.84 56.55
N PRO A 23 -0.19 6.72 55.91
CA PRO A 23 -0.88 5.44 55.91
C PRO A 23 0.13 4.41 55.44
N LEU A 24 0.31 3.32 56.21
CA LEU A 24 0.98 2.14 55.70
C LEU A 24 0.31 1.85 54.35
N HIS A 25 1.07 1.89 53.25
CA HIS A 25 0.58 1.33 52.00
C HIS A 25 0.12 -0.09 52.34
N ALA A 26 -1.17 -0.36 52.18
CA ALA A 26 -1.70 -1.70 52.35
C ALA A 26 -0.91 -2.61 51.40
N GLN A 27 -0.56 -3.80 51.86
CA GLN A 27 0.07 -4.79 51.00
C GLN A 27 -0.93 -5.06 49.86
N LEU A 28 -0.57 -4.64 48.66
CA LEU A 28 -1.40 -4.65 47.47
C LEU A 28 -1.44 -6.05 46.80
N ASP A 29 -0.87 -7.06 47.41
CA ASP A 29 -0.91 -8.44 46.94
C ASP A 29 -2.15 -9.20 47.41
N GLN A 30 -2.92 -8.65 48.36
CA GLN A 30 -4.14 -9.27 48.86
C GLN A 30 -5.23 -8.25 49.19
N ASP A 31 -6.48 -8.58 48.85
CA ASP A 31 -7.66 -7.90 49.37
C ASP A 31 -8.73 -8.93 49.78
N ASN A 32 -9.00 -9.01 51.09
CA ASN A 32 -10.05 -9.83 51.67
C ASN A 32 -11.31 -9.00 52.02
N PHE A 33 -11.35 -7.74 51.59
CA PHE A 33 -12.42 -6.78 51.80
C PHE A 33 -12.76 -6.42 53.27
N GLU A 34 -12.05 -7.00 54.24
CA GLU A 34 -12.30 -6.81 55.68
C GLU A 34 -11.93 -5.40 56.19
N SER A 35 -11.21 -4.63 55.39
CA SER A 35 -10.84 -3.26 55.74
C SER A 35 -11.94 -2.23 55.43
N TYR A 36 -12.90 -2.58 54.57
CA TYR A 36 -13.92 -1.65 54.08
C TYR A 36 -15.21 -1.68 54.91
N ALA A 37 -16.06 -0.67 54.73
CA ALA A 37 -17.34 -0.58 55.43
C ALA A 37 -18.43 -1.37 54.68
N ILE A 38 -19.26 -2.12 55.40
CA ILE A 38 -20.46 -2.72 54.77
C ILE A 38 -21.36 -1.59 54.28
N GLY A 39 -21.81 -1.67 53.02
CA GLY A 39 -22.63 -0.67 52.36
C GLY A 39 -21.85 0.45 51.68
N SER A 40 -20.51 0.39 51.63
CA SER A 40 -19.71 1.28 50.79
C SER A 40 -19.48 0.69 49.42
N THR A 41 -19.46 1.53 48.40
CA THR A 41 -18.99 1.14 47.07
C THR A 41 -17.46 1.06 47.03
N ILE A 42 -16.87 0.25 46.16
CA ILE A 42 -15.44 -0.12 46.24
C ILE A 42 -14.52 0.83 45.46
N SER A 43 -15.00 1.48 44.38
CA SER A 43 -14.20 2.44 43.62
C SER A 43 -13.64 3.57 44.49
N GLY A 44 -12.37 3.89 44.26
CA GLY A 44 -11.62 4.89 45.03
C GLY A 44 -11.18 4.41 46.42
N GLN A 45 -11.42 3.15 46.77
CA GLN A 45 -10.90 2.51 47.98
C GLN A 45 -9.82 1.48 47.62
N GLY A 46 -8.68 1.53 48.30
CA GLY A 46 -7.54 0.67 47.95
C GLY A 46 -7.01 1.00 46.55
N SER A 47 -6.86 -0.03 45.71
CA SER A 47 -6.48 0.09 44.28
C SER A 47 -7.63 -0.22 43.33
N TRP A 48 -8.86 -0.16 43.81
CA TRP A 48 -10.06 -0.41 43.02
C TRP A 48 -10.58 0.89 42.38
N ASP A 49 -10.97 0.81 41.12
CA ASP A 49 -11.64 1.87 40.38
C ASP A 49 -12.77 1.27 39.52
N THR A 50 -13.61 2.10 38.91
CA THR A 50 -14.56 1.63 37.90
C THR A 50 -13.90 1.51 36.54
N TRP A 51 -14.40 0.59 35.71
CA TRP A 51 -14.00 0.49 34.32
C TRP A 51 -14.14 1.82 33.58
N ASP A 52 -13.07 2.27 32.92
CA ASP A 52 -12.99 3.57 32.22
C ASP A 52 -13.44 4.79 33.04
N GLN A 53 -13.48 4.68 34.37
CA GLN A 53 -14.05 5.68 35.28
C GLN A 53 -15.53 6.00 34.97
N VAL A 54 -16.23 5.03 34.39
CA VAL A 54 -17.65 5.16 34.05
C VAL A 54 -18.46 5.25 35.34
N ALA A 55 -19.40 6.18 35.37
CA ALA A 55 -20.29 6.33 36.51
C ALA A 55 -21.37 5.25 36.52
N GLY A 56 -21.60 4.63 37.67
CA GLY A 56 -22.74 3.73 37.89
C GLY A 56 -22.46 2.24 37.66
N VAL A 57 -21.20 1.85 37.50
CA VAL A 57 -20.74 0.44 37.36
C VAL A 57 -19.91 -0.02 38.56
N ASP A 58 -20.12 0.59 39.74
CA ASP A 58 -19.32 0.35 40.96
C ASP A 58 -19.99 -0.71 41.85
N SER A 59 -19.19 -1.54 42.52
CA SER A 59 -19.65 -2.67 43.33
C SER A 59 -19.69 -2.37 44.82
N GLU A 60 -20.54 -3.09 45.56
CA GLU A 60 -20.80 -2.83 46.99
C GLU A 60 -20.13 -3.89 47.89
N VAL A 61 -19.50 -3.43 48.97
CA VAL A 61 -19.04 -4.33 50.05
C VAL A 61 -20.21 -4.74 50.92
N VAL A 62 -20.49 -6.03 50.98
CA VAL A 62 -21.66 -6.58 51.68
C VAL A 62 -21.25 -7.45 52.86
N GLY A 63 -22.21 -7.68 53.78
CA GLY A 63 -22.00 -8.53 54.97
C GLY A 63 -22.76 -9.86 54.97
N GLY A 64 -23.39 -10.20 53.84
CA GLY A 64 -24.30 -11.35 53.71
C GLY A 64 -23.59 -12.67 53.35
N PHE A 65 -22.46 -12.58 52.65
CA PHE A 65 -21.66 -13.69 52.15
C PHE A 65 -20.18 -13.36 52.40
N ASN A 66 -19.36 -14.36 52.72
CA ASN A 66 -17.93 -14.20 53.02
C ASN A 66 -17.23 -15.58 52.99
N SER A 67 -16.07 -15.68 52.37
CA SER A 67 -15.16 -16.83 52.44
C SER A 67 -14.02 -16.64 53.44
N THR A 68 -13.67 -15.39 53.79
CA THR A 68 -12.57 -15.08 54.71
C THR A 68 -12.76 -15.74 56.09
N VAL A 69 -11.77 -16.50 56.57
CA VAL A 69 -11.87 -17.18 57.87
C VAL A 69 -11.92 -16.17 59.03
N GLY A 70 -13.08 -16.10 59.70
CA GLY A 70 -13.30 -15.16 60.81
C GLY A 70 -13.67 -13.74 60.36
N GLY A 71 -13.79 -13.54 59.04
CA GLY A 71 -14.33 -12.34 58.40
C GLY A 71 -15.86 -12.36 58.33
N ASN A 72 -16.41 -11.30 57.77
CA ASN A 72 -17.83 -11.16 57.51
C ASN A 72 -18.15 -10.26 56.31
N ARG A 73 -17.20 -10.01 55.42
CA ARG A 73 -17.35 -9.12 54.26
C ARG A 73 -17.00 -9.82 52.96
N SER A 74 -17.65 -9.42 51.88
CA SER A 74 -17.28 -9.78 50.51
C SER A 74 -17.70 -8.65 49.57
N LEU A 75 -17.30 -8.74 48.32
CA LEU A 75 -17.72 -7.82 47.27
C LEU A 75 -18.91 -8.42 46.51
N GLU A 76 -20.01 -7.67 46.38
CA GLU A 76 -21.19 -8.03 45.58
C GLU A 76 -21.16 -7.24 44.27
N LEU A 77 -21.23 -7.96 43.14
CA LEU A 77 -21.40 -7.38 41.80
C LEU A 77 -22.87 -7.47 41.40
N GLY A 78 -23.50 -6.31 41.27
CA GLY A 78 -24.82 -6.13 40.70
C GLY A 78 -24.81 -6.14 39.16
N PRO A 79 -25.99 -6.00 38.52
CA PRO A 79 -26.07 -5.94 37.08
C PRO A 79 -25.28 -4.78 36.50
N ASP A 80 -24.47 -5.07 35.48
CA ASP A 80 -23.61 -4.12 34.76
C ASP A 80 -22.46 -3.52 35.61
N ASP A 81 -22.22 -4.05 36.83
CA ASP A 81 -21.05 -3.67 37.62
C ASP A 81 -19.77 -4.12 36.91
N ASP A 82 -18.80 -3.21 36.86
CA ASP A 82 -17.56 -3.35 36.12
C ASP A 82 -16.45 -2.59 36.86
N ILE A 83 -15.69 -3.34 37.65
CA ILE A 83 -14.67 -2.81 38.54
C ILE A 83 -13.30 -3.35 38.17
N VAL A 84 -12.33 -2.45 38.22
CA VAL A 84 -10.96 -2.74 37.85
C VAL A 84 -10.03 -2.54 39.01
N ARG A 85 -8.96 -3.33 39.00
CA ARG A 85 -7.81 -3.17 39.87
C ARG A 85 -6.57 -3.04 39.00
N LEU A 86 -5.89 -1.92 39.12
CA LEU A 86 -4.75 -1.58 38.27
C LEU A 86 -3.44 -2.12 38.84
N PHE A 87 -2.61 -2.61 37.93
CA PHE A 87 -1.23 -3.01 38.20
C PHE A 87 -0.30 -2.16 37.35
N ASN A 88 0.68 -1.54 38.02
CA ASN A 88 1.67 -0.71 37.35
C ASN A 88 3.04 -1.35 37.49
N GLY A 89 3.45 -2.09 36.45
CA GLY A 89 4.85 -2.50 36.28
C GLY A 89 5.18 -3.97 36.54
N LEU A 90 4.20 -4.87 36.62
CA LEU A 90 4.47 -6.31 36.57
C LEU A 90 4.70 -6.73 35.11
N ASN A 91 5.96 -6.84 34.70
CA ASN A 91 6.33 -7.09 33.30
C ASN A 91 7.14 -8.38 33.08
N GLN A 92 7.36 -9.15 34.13
CA GLN A 92 8.08 -10.42 34.05
C GLN A 92 7.85 -11.24 35.31
N GLY A 93 8.08 -12.55 35.20
CA GLY A 93 7.93 -13.49 36.30
C GLY A 93 6.62 -14.27 36.21
N ARG A 94 6.45 -15.16 37.18
CA ARG A 94 5.35 -16.12 37.21
C ARG A 94 4.49 -15.91 38.45
N PHE A 95 3.21 -15.64 38.23
CA PHE A 95 2.26 -15.21 39.25
C PHE A 95 1.04 -16.11 39.30
N ASN A 96 0.46 -16.25 40.48
CA ASN A 96 -0.80 -16.93 40.72
C ASN A 96 -1.84 -15.91 41.18
N PHE A 97 -2.88 -15.72 40.39
CA PHE A 97 -4.01 -14.85 40.71
C PHE A 97 -5.15 -15.73 41.20
N THR A 98 -5.60 -15.54 42.44
CA THR A 98 -6.72 -16.29 42.99
C THR A 98 -7.80 -15.38 43.55
N SER A 99 -9.03 -15.87 43.51
CA SER A 99 -10.15 -15.29 44.27
C SER A 99 -11.21 -16.34 44.52
N ASN A 100 -11.83 -16.28 45.68
CA ASN A 100 -13.03 -17.05 45.98
C ASN A 100 -14.23 -16.40 45.33
N VAL A 101 -15.06 -17.22 44.67
CA VAL A 101 -16.30 -16.78 44.02
C VAL A 101 -17.51 -17.55 44.53
N TYR A 102 -18.66 -16.88 44.55
CA TYR A 102 -19.94 -17.46 44.96
C TYR A 102 -21.04 -17.12 43.95
N VAL A 103 -21.67 -18.17 43.39
CA VAL A 103 -22.83 -18.04 42.50
C VAL A 103 -24.07 -18.57 43.23
N PRO A 104 -25.02 -17.70 43.61
CA PRO A 104 -26.29 -18.18 44.14
C PRO A 104 -27.07 -18.99 43.09
N SER A 105 -27.80 -20.04 43.49
CA SER A 105 -28.65 -20.77 42.56
C SER A 105 -29.87 -19.96 42.12
N GLY A 106 -30.27 -20.14 40.86
CA GLY A 106 -31.45 -19.47 40.29
C GLY A 106 -31.21 -18.04 39.81
N GLN A 107 -29.95 -17.66 39.65
CA GLN A 107 -29.54 -16.42 39.00
C GLN A 107 -29.70 -16.49 37.47
N ASN A 108 -29.45 -15.36 36.82
CA ASN A 108 -29.44 -15.23 35.37
C ASN A 108 -28.38 -14.19 34.97
N GLY A 109 -27.11 -14.58 35.09
CA GLY A 109 -25.99 -13.73 34.75
C GLY A 109 -24.86 -14.42 34.00
N ALA A 110 -23.97 -13.57 33.50
CA ALA A 110 -22.70 -13.89 32.89
C ALA A 110 -21.66 -13.04 33.63
N TYR A 111 -20.79 -13.72 34.37
CA TYR A 111 -19.85 -13.11 35.31
C TYR A 111 -18.44 -13.41 34.85
N TYR A 112 -17.53 -12.45 34.98
CA TYR A 112 -16.23 -12.54 34.36
C TYR A 112 -15.10 -12.23 35.34
N PHE A 113 -14.07 -13.09 35.29
CA PHE A 113 -12.77 -12.83 35.89
C PHE A 113 -11.77 -12.65 34.76
N ILE A 114 -11.26 -11.43 34.62
CA ILE A 114 -10.55 -10.98 33.43
C ILE A 114 -9.17 -10.44 33.81
N LEU A 115 -8.14 -10.84 33.08
CA LEU A 115 -6.80 -10.26 33.19
C LEU A 115 -6.39 -9.62 31.87
N LEU A 116 -5.86 -8.40 31.95
CA LEU A 116 -5.44 -7.61 30.79
C LEU A 116 -3.94 -7.34 30.84
N ASN A 117 -3.30 -7.48 29.68
CA ASN A 117 -1.90 -7.11 29.50
C ASN A 117 -1.71 -5.64 29.12
N THR A 118 -2.79 -4.97 28.70
CA THR A 118 -2.83 -3.55 28.35
C THR A 118 -4.15 -2.98 28.83
N TYR A 119 -4.11 -1.91 29.62
CA TYR A 119 -5.30 -1.20 30.04
C TYR A 119 -4.96 0.25 30.41
N GLU A 120 -5.66 1.19 29.79
CA GLU A 120 -5.71 2.59 30.20
C GLU A 120 -7.17 3.07 30.16
N HIS A 121 -7.56 3.88 31.14
CA HIS A 121 -8.89 4.49 31.15
C HIS A 121 -9.08 5.34 29.89
N ASN A 122 -10.17 5.08 29.16
CA ASN A 122 -10.48 5.70 27.85
C ASN A 122 -9.38 5.53 26.79
N GLY A 123 -8.45 4.59 27.00
CA GLY A 123 -7.30 4.34 26.15
C GLY A 123 -7.25 2.90 25.62
N PRO A 124 -6.06 2.45 25.16
CA PRO A 124 -5.87 1.12 24.61
C PRO A 124 -6.11 0.01 25.64
N LYS A 125 -6.66 -1.11 25.16
CA LYS A 125 -7.04 -2.26 25.99
C LYS A 125 -6.72 -3.55 25.25
N ASN A 126 -6.19 -4.53 25.98
CA ASN A 126 -5.93 -5.86 25.42
C ASN A 126 -6.05 -6.91 26.53
N TRP A 127 -6.97 -7.84 26.29
CA TRP A 127 -7.30 -8.93 27.20
C TRP A 127 -6.38 -10.12 26.93
N SER A 128 -5.93 -10.75 28.00
CA SER A 128 -5.18 -12.01 27.95
C SER A 128 -6.05 -13.18 28.38
N VAL A 129 -6.85 -12.98 29.43
CA VAL A 129 -7.66 -14.02 30.07
C VAL A 129 -9.10 -13.53 30.19
N GLN A 130 -10.07 -14.40 29.87
CA GLN A 130 -11.49 -14.08 30.01
C GLN A 130 -12.26 -15.32 30.49
N VAL A 131 -12.22 -15.56 31.80
CA VAL A 131 -13.00 -16.63 32.43
C VAL A 131 -14.43 -16.17 32.59
N GLU A 132 -15.37 -16.79 31.88
CA GLU A 132 -16.80 -16.57 32.00
C GLU A 132 -17.45 -17.67 32.86
N ILE A 133 -18.33 -17.24 33.76
CA ILE A 133 -19.25 -18.08 34.53
C ILE A 133 -20.66 -17.75 34.06
N ASN A 134 -21.32 -18.68 33.37
CA ASN A 134 -22.55 -18.39 32.63
C ASN A 134 -23.73 -19.26 33.07
N ASP A 135 -24.73 -18.65 33.71
CA ASP A 135 -25.94 -19.35 34.17
C ASP A 135 -26.74 -19.99 33.02
N ALA A 136 -26.69 -19.40 31.82
CA ALA A 136 -27.45 -19.88 30.66
C ALA A 136 -26.88 -21.20 30.10
N THR A 137 -25.56 -21.37 30.15
CA THR A 137 -24.89 -22.62 29.74
C THR A 137 -24.74 -23.59 30.91
N GLY A 138 -24.71 -23.08 32.15
CA GLY A 138 -24.42 -23.83 33.36
C GLY A 138 -22.94 -24.21 33.50
N MET A 139 -22.07 -23.53 32.75
CA MET A 139 -20.64 -23.86 32.64
C MET A 139 -19.77 -22.63 32.99
N VAL A 140 -18.55 -22.95 33.41
CA VAL A 140 -17.41 -22.04 33.52
C VAL A 140 -16.44 -22.39 32.40
N GLU A 141 -16.13 -21.40 31.57
CA GLU A 141 -15.25 -21.53 30.42
C GLU A 141 -14.32 -20.32 30.34
N ASP A 142 -13.10 -20.51 29.86
CA ASP A 142 -12.20 -19.42 29.51
C ASP A 142 -12.18 -19.27 27.99
N PHE A 143 -12.59 -18.10 27.50
CA PHE A 143 -12.65 -17.78 26.09
C PHE A 143 -11.32 -17.32 25.50
N GLY A 144 -10.29 -17.16 26.33
CA GLY A 144 -9.11 -16.39 25.96
C GLY A 144 -9.44 -14.91 25.76
N GLY A 145 -8.43 -14.05 25.81
CA GLY A 145 -8.62 -12.62 25.61
C GLY A 145 -8.79 -12.22 24.13
N SER A 146 -8.18 -11.10 23.72
CA SER A 146 -8.34 -10.47 22.39
C SER A 146 -7.83 -11.30 21.19
N SER A 147 -7.45 -12.55 21.41
CA SER A 147 -6.77 -13.41 20.44
C SER A 147 -7.39 -14.81 20.40
N ALA A 148 -7.18 -15.52 19.29
CA ALA A 148 -7.66 -16.89 19.13
C ALA A 148 -7.07 -17.82 20.21
N ILE A 149 -7.92 -18.61 20.87
CA ILE A 149 -7.50 -19.65 21.82
C ILE A 149 -6.55 -20.62 21.11
N THR A 150 -5.28 -20.61 21.51
CA THR A 150 -4.28 -21.60 21.05
C THR A 150 -4.10 -22.74 22.05
N GLY A 151 -4.51 -22.52 23.30
CA GLY A 151 -4.53 -23.51 24.36
C GLY A 151 -5.70 -24.51 24.27
N GLN A 152 -5.83 -25.36 25.29
CA GLN A 152 -6.93 -26.32 25.39
C GLN A 152 -7.97 -25.87 26.43
N SER A 153 -9.13 -25.41 25.97
CA SER A 153 -10.31 -25.13 26.82
C SER A 153 -11.02 -26.42 27.26
N THR A 154 -11.39 -26.49 28.53
CA THR A 154 -12.15 -27.59 29.14
C THR A 154 -13.26 -27.03 30.04
N PRO A 155 -14.45 -26.71 29.49
CA PRO A 155 -15.56 -26.15 30.25
C PRO A 155 -15.97 -27.03 31.43
N THR A 156 -16.16 -26.42 32.61
CA THR A 156 -16.46 -27.11 33.87
C THR A 156 -17.82 -26.66 34.43
N PRO A 157 -18.69 -27.53 34.96
CA PRO A 157 -19.98 -27.10 35.51
C PRO A 157 -19.85 -26.11 36.67
N ILE A 158 -20.77 -25.14 36.73
CA ILE A 158 -20.86 -24.17 37.82
C ILE A 158 -21.16 -24.87 39.15
N VAL A 159 -20.49 -24.44 40.21
CA VAL A 159 -20.80 -24.83 41.58
C VAL A 159 -21.65 -23.74 42.23
N TYR A 160 -22.94 -24.02 42.39
CA TYR A 160 -23.89 -23.10 43.00
C TYR A 160 -23.90 -23.19 44.52
N ASP A 161 -24.26 -22.07 45.15
CA ASP A 161 -24.49 -21.90 46.59
C ASP A 161 -23.28 -22.27 47.48
N GLN A 162 -22.07 -22.23 46.93
CA GLN A 162 -20.82 -22.54 47.62
C GLN A 162 -19.70 -21.62 47.15
N TRP A 163 -18.78 -21.29 48.06
CA TRP A 163 -17.53 -20.63 47.71
C TRP A 163 -16.59 -21.63 47.05
N VAL A 164 -16.08 -21.25 45.89
CA VAL A 164 -15.06 -22.00 45.15
C VAL A 164 -14.02 -21.04 44.61
N GLU A 165 -12.80 -21.51 44.41
CA GLU A 165 -11.69 -20.68 43.96
C GLU A 165 -11.62 -20.63 42.42
N ILE A 166 -11.43 -19.44 41.87
CA ILE A 166 -10.83 -19.22 40.55
C ILE A 166 -9.33 -19.04 40.78
N GLU A 167 -8.52 -19.71 39.97
CA GLU A 167 -7.07 -19.61 39.98
C GLU A 167 -6.58 -19.41 38.54
N VAL A 168 -5.72 -18.42 38.33
CA VAL A 168 -5.06 -18.16 37.04
C VAL A 168 -3.56 -18.04 37.27
N ILE A 169 -2.81 -18.97 36.69
CA ILE A 169 -1.34 -18.99 36.74
C ILE A 169 -0.83 -18.37 35.45
N VAL A 170 -0.13 -17.25 35.56
CA VAL A 170 0.45 -16.49 34.44
C VAL A 170 1.96 -16.54 34.52
N ASP A 171 2.64 -16.93 33.44
CA ASP A 171 4.07 -16.72 33.24
C ASP A 171 4.27 -15.62 32.19
N ILE A 172 4.52 -14.41 32.66
CA ILE A 172 4.73 -13.24 31.79
C ILE A 172 6.03 -13.44 30.97
N THR A 173 7.03 -14.09 31.56
CA THR A 173 8.34 -14.31 30.92
C THR A 173 8.25 -15.34 29.79
N GLU A 174 7.58 -16.46 30.03
CA GLU A 174 7.40 -17.53 29.04
C GLU A 174 6.20 -17.29 28.10
N ASN A 175 5.47 -16.19 28.32
CA ASN A 175 4.31 -15.76 27.54
C ASN A 175 3.16 -16.79 27.52
N ASP A 176 2.88 -17.42 28.66
CA ASP A 176 1.81 -18.41 28.79
C ASP A 176 0.96 -18.23 30.06
N TYR A 177 -0.24 -18.83 30.04
CA TYR A 177 -1.07 -18.93 31.23
C TYR A 177 -1.94 -20.19 31.24
N SER A 178 -2.44 -20.54 32.43
CA SER A 178 -3.45 -21.57 32.65
C SER A 178 -4.47 -21.11 33.69
N ALA A 179 -5.73 -21.52 33.53
CA ALA A 179 -6.83 -21.15 34.43
C ALA A 179 -7.51 -22.39 35.01
N PHE A 180 -7.97 -22.28 36.25
CA PHE A 180 -8.62 -23.33 37.03
C PHE A 180 -9.87 -22.79 37.72
N TYR A 181 -10.88 -23.64 37.86
CA TYR A 181 -12.09 -23.38 38.62
C TYR A 181 -12.37 -24.56 39.55
N ASN A 182 -12.45 -24.28 40.85
CA ASN A 182 -12.62 -25.30 41.90
C ASN A 182 -11.59 -26.45 41.78
N GLY A 183 -10.34 -26.09 41.47
CA GLY A 183 -9.22 -27.02 41.24
C GLY A 183 -9.28 -27.84 39.94
N SER A 184 -10.31 -27.66 39.11
CA SER A 184 -10.35 -28.25 37.76
C SER A 184 -9.72 -27.29 36.76
N GLN A 185 -8.78 -27.77 35.95
CA GLN A 185 -8.16 -26.96 34.90
C GLN A 185 -9.19 -26.68 33.78
N ILE A 186 -9.51 -25.41 33.56
CA ILE A 186 -10.44 -24.95 32.53
C ILE A 186 -9.73 -24.40 31.29
N MET A 187 -8.50 -23.91 31.46
CA MET A 187 -7.62 -23.52 30.36
C MET A 187 -6.22 -24.08 30.60
N ARG A 188 -5.63 -24.64 29.55
CA ARG A 188 -4.28 -25.18 29.59
C ARG A 188 -3.38 -24.57 28.52
N ASP A 189 -2.23 -24.06 28.98
CA ASP A 189 -1.10 -23.61 28.17
C ASP A 189 -1.52 -22.63 27.04
N ASN A 190 -2.35 -21.63 27.37
CA ASN A 190 -2.78 -20.60 26.41
C ASN A 190 -1.78 -19.43 26.40
N VAL A 191 -1.74 -18.66 25.31
CA VAL A 191 -0.79 -17.54 25.16
C VAL A 191 -1.22 -16.35 26.02
N TRP A 192 -0.29 -15.79 26.79
CA TRP A 192 -0.53 -14.60 27.62
C TRP A 192 -0.66 -13.32 26.78
N GLN A 193 0.24 -13.10 25.83
CA GLN A 193 0.33 -11.90 25.01
C GLN A 193 0.31 -12.28 23.52
N ASN A 194 -0.78 -11.93 22.86
CA ASN A 194 -0.91 -11.90 21.41
C ASN A 194 -1.59 -10.57 21.03
N GLY A 195 -0.76 -9.53 20.89
CA GLY A 195 -1.16 -8.11 20.94
C GLY A 195 -1.01 -7.50 22.34
N GLY A 196 -0.96 -6.17 22.43
CA GLY A 196 -0.76 -5.45 23.69
C GLY A 196 0.68 -5.50 24.24
N ALA A 197 0.89 -5.06 25.48
CA ALA A 197 2.18 -5.05 26.17
C ALA A 197 2.50 -6.39 26.84
N ALA A 198 3.79 -6.63 27.14
CA ALA A 198 4.26 -7.83 27.86
C ALA A 198 4.13 -7.66 29.38
N ASP A 199 2.99 -7.16 29.83
CA ASP A 199 2.76 -6.74 31.21
C ASP A 199 1.50 -7.39 31.79
N MET A 200 1.32 -7.32 33.10
CA MET A 200 0.03 -7.42 33.78
C MET A 200 -0.41 -6.01 34.16
N ARG A 201 -1.55 -5.57 33.62
CA ARG A 201 -2.03 -4.18 33.76
C ARG A 201 -3.32 -4.03 34.52
N CYS A 202 -4.24 -4.98 34.40
CA CYS A 202 -5.53 -4.86 35.04
C CYS A 202 -6.14 -6.23 35.37
N LEU A 203 -6.67 -6.34 36.59
CA LEU A 203 -7.68 -7.34 36.96
C LEU A 203 -9.03 -6.65 36.82
N ASP A 204 -9.89 -7.23 36.01
CA ASP A 204 -11.23 -6.74 35.71
C ASP A 204 -12.23 -7.80 36.21
N LEU A 205 -13.16 -7.33 37.06
CA LEU A 205 -14.27 -8.11 37.57
C LEU A 205 -15.56 -7.49 37.03
N TYR A 206 -16.19 -8.22 36.11
CA TYR A 206 -17.34 -7.71 35.35
C TYR A 206 -18.56 -8.62 35.49
N ASN A 207 -19.73 -8.01 35.65
CA ASN A 207 -21.02 -8.68 35.58
C ASN A 207 -21.86 -8.14 34.42
N GLY A 208 -21.80 -8.81 33.27
CA GLY A 208 -22.61 -8.47 32.08
C GLY A 208 -24.04 -9.01 32.12
N GLY A 209 -24.49 -9.49 33.28
CA GLY A 209 -25.76 -10.18 33.47
C GLY A 209 -26.74 -9.46 34.37
N THR A 210 -27.91 -10.07 34.55
CA THR A 210 -28.95 -9.55 35.47
C THR A 210 -28.92 -10.18 36.86
N GLY A 211 -28.06 -11.20 37.04
CA GLY A 211 -27.87 -11.90 38.31
C GLY A 211 -26.90 -11.17 39.23
N THR A 212 -26.74 -11.71 40.44
CA THR A 212 -25.79 -11.21 41.44
C THR A 212 -24.68 -12.22 41.66
N PHE A 213 -23.44 -11.73 41.73
CA PHE A 213 -22.23 -12.52 41.91
C PHE A 213 -21.36 -11.96 43.02
N TYR A 214 -20.52 -12.79 43.65
CA TYR A 214 -19.69 -12.34 44.76
C TYR A 214 -18.24 -12.80 44.60
N TYR A 215 -17.32 -11.88 44.89
CA TYR A 215 -15.88 -12.13 45.03
C TYR A 215 -15.43 -11.90 46.47
N ASP A 216 -14.48 -12.71 46.93
CA ASP A 216 -13.79 -12.54 48.20
C ASP A 216 -12.36 -13.11 48.10
N ASP A 217 -11.50 -12.74 49.04
CA ASP A 217 -10.10 -13.21 49.14
C ASP A 217 -9.30 -13.09 47.82
N VAL A 218 -9.27 -11.90 47.20
CA VAL A 218 -8.42 -11.65 46.02
C VAL A 218 -6.96 -11.68 46.43
N LEU A 219 -6.15 -12.54 45.80
CA LEU A 219 -4.75 -12.74 46.14
C LEU A 219 -3.90 -12.86 44.87
N ILE A 220 -2.70 -12.30 44.94
CA ILE A 220 -1.66 -12.42 43.91
C ILE A 220 -0.40 -12.92 44.60
N ASP A 221 0.05 -14.11 44.22
CA ASP A 221 1.24 -14.72 44.80
C ASP A 221 2.30 -15.02 43.74
N VAL A 222 3.56 -14.98 44.14
CA VAL A 222 4.67 -15.37 43.28
C VAL A 222 4.80 -16.89 43.27
N VAL A 223 4.62 -17.51 42.10
CA VAL A 223 4.66 -18.96 41.97
C VAL A 223 6.04 -19.51 42.32
N GLY A 224 6.10 -20.41 43.31
CA GLY A 224 7.34 -20.97 43.83
C GLY A 224 7.97 -20.18 44.98
N GLY A 225 7.39 -19.02 45.32
CA GLY A 225 7.82 -18.14 46.40
C GLY A 225 9.09 -17.35 46.07
N CYS A 226 9.14 -16.11 46.53
CA CYS A 226 10.25 -15.19 46.28
C CYS A 226 11.21 -15.00 47.47
N GLY A 227 10.92 -15.62 48.63
CA GLY A 227 11.76 -15.51 49.83
C GLY A 227 11.92 -14.05 50.29
N ASN A 228 13.17 -13.60 50.50
CA ASN A 228 13.48 -12.19 50.78
C ASN A 228 13.91 -11.44 49.50
N CYS A 229 13.29 -11.78 48.36
CA CYS A 229 13.61 -11.20 47.05
C CYS A 229 12.39 -11.09 46.12
N CYS A 230 11.26 -10.64 46.66
CA CYS A 230 10.03 -10.48 45.90
C CYS A 230 10.10 -9.30 44.92
N PRO A 231 9.36 -9.33 43.80
CA PRO A 231 9.24 -8.17 42.92
C PRO A 231 8.54 -6.99 43.61
N PHE A 232 8.59 -5.83 42.96
CA PHE A 232 7.69 -4.74 43.31
C PHE A 232 6.32 -5.01 42.70
N ASP A 233 5.29 -4.51 43.38
CA ASP A 233 3.90 -4.72 42.99
C ASP A 233 3.38 -3.57 42.11
N THR A 234 3.63 -2.33 42.53
CA THR A 234 3.38 -1.13 41.71
C THR A 234 4.63 -0.28 41.61
N LEU A 235 4.86 0.35 40.46
CA LEU A 235 5.76 1.48 40.24
C LEU A 235 4.97 2.56 39.51
N ASN A 236 4.73 3.68 40.19
CA ASN A 236 4.17 4.89 39.60
C ASN A 236 5.29 5.89 39.33
N CYS A 237 5.21 6.56 38.19
CA CYS A 237 6.10 7.65 37.84
C CYS A 237 5.25 8.86 37.44
N VAL A 238 5.55 10.02 38.01
CA VAL A 238 4.83 11.27 37.76
C VAL A 238 5.81 12.35 37.36
N SER A 239 5.60 12.93 36.18
CA SER A 239 6.38 14.05 35.67
C SER A 239 5.96 15.38 36.33
N ASP A 240 6.93 16.18 36.77
CA ASP A 240 6.76 17.59 37.15
C ASP A 240 7.64 18.49 36.29
N CYS A 241 7.01 19.12 35.30
CA CYS A 241 7.66 20.01 34.34
C CYS A 241 8.01 21.39 34.87
N ALA A 242 7.47 21.79 36.02
CA ALA A 242 7.89 23.05 36.62
C ALA A 242 9.30 22.95 37.22
N THR A 243 9.77 21.72 37.47
CA THR A 243 11.01 21.45 38.20
C THR A 243 11.96 20.49 37.48
N ASP A 244 11.66 20.11 36.23
CA ASP A 244 12.37 19.10 35.43
C ASP A 244 12.63 17.82 36.23
N SER A 245 11.61 17.35 36.95
CA SER A 245 11.74 16.19 37.85
C SER A 245 10.69 15.12 37.58
N VAL A 246 11.05 13.88 37.88
CA VAL A 246 10.12 12.74 37.88
C VAL A 246 10.09 12.15 39.28
N SER A 247 8.90 12.07 39.86
CA SER A 247 8.66 11.42 41.15
C SER A 247 8.26 9.97 40.92
N LEU A 248 8.96 9.05 41.56
CA LEU A 248 8.70 7.62 41.55
C LEU A 248 8.20 7.20 42.93
N ASP A 249 7.16 6.38 42.96
CA ASP A 249 6.67 5.70 44.16
C ASP A 249 6.30 4.25 43.86
N TRP A 250 6.50 3.37 44.83
CA TRP A 250 6.27 1.93 44.62
C TRP A 250 5.83 1.19 45.88
N SER A 251 5.16 0.06 45.68
CA SER A 251 4.83 -0.97 46.67
C SER A 251 5.64 -2.25 46.40
N SER A 252 5.78 -3.12 47.41
CA SER A 252 6.47 -4.40 47.27
C SER A 252 5.62 -5.54 47.84
N PHE A 253 5.70 -6.72 47.20
CA PHE A 253 5.19 -7.98 47.73
C PHE A 253 5.92 -8.43 49.01
N GLN A 254 7.05 -7.80 49.34
CA GLN A 254 7.84 -8.14 50.52
C GLN A 254 7.46 -7.29 51.75
N ALA A 255 7.12 -7.94 52.86
CA ALA A 255 6.81 -7.28 54.14
C ALA A 255 8.00 -6.62 54.87
N GLY A 256 9.21 -6.58 54.28
CA GLY A 256 10.45 -6.09 54.90
C GLY A 256 11.49 -5.63 53.87
N PRO A 257 12.68 -5.15 54.29
CA PRO A 257 13.62 -4.51 53.37
C PRO A 257 14.40 -5.49 52.49
N TYR A 258 14.74 -5.07 51.26
CA TYR A 258 15.73 -5.73 50.42
C TYR A 258 17.13 -5.64 51.07
N PRO A 259 17.78 -6.76 51.45
CA PRO A 259 18.95 -6.73 52.33
C PRO A 259 20.16 -5.94 51.81
N LEU A 260 20.30 -5.79 50.49
CA LEU A 260 21.42 -5.07 49.86
C LEU A 260 21.01 -3.75 49.21
N GLY A 261 19.74 -3.35 49.27
CA GLY A 261 19.23 -2.09 48.74
C GLY A 261 18.28 -2.24 47.55
N ILE A 262 17.93 -1.12 46.93
CA ILE A 262 17.10 -1.01 45.72
C ILE A 262 17.88 -0.21 44.67
N THR A 263 17.90 -0.67 43.42
CA THR A 263 18.46 0.07 42.28
C THR A 263 17.31 0.69 41.49
N VAL A 264 17.45 1.97 41.14
CA VAL A 264 16.57 2.67 40.18
C VAL A 264 17.35 2.87 38.89
N ARG A 265 16.74 2.51 37.75
CA ARG A 265 17.27 2.80 36.41
C ARG A 265 16.33 3.72 35.64
N ARG A 266 16.92 4.49 34.73
CA ARG A 266 16.23 5.24 33.69
C ARG A 266 16.86 4.88 32.35
N ASP A 267 16.04 4.45 31.39
CA ASP A 267 16.44 4.03 30.05
C ASP A 267 17.58 2.99 30.06
N GLY A 268 17.45 2.02 30.97
CA GLY A 268 18.42 0.95 31.18
C GLY A 268 19.71 1.34 31.94
N VAL A 269 19.84 2.58 32.41
CA VAL A 269 21.03 3.08 33.14
C VAL A 269 20.72 3.24 34.63
N ASP A 270 21.56 2.66 35.50
CA ASP A 270 21.48 2.86 36.96
C ASP A 270 21.64 4.36 37.32
N ILE A 271 20.60 4.99 37.86
CA ILE A 271 20.61 6.39 38.29
C ILE A 271 20.64 6.56 39.81
N ALA A 272 20.20 5.55 40.59
CA ALA A 272 20.26 5.58 42.04
C ALA A 272 20.40 4.21 42.70
N SER A 273 20.97 4.20 43.91
CA SER A 273 20.97 3.06 44.83
C SER A 273 20.44 3.49 46.19
N LEU A 274 19.38 2.86 46.65
CA LEU A 274 18.57 3.26 47.81
C LEU A 274 18.61 2.19 48.92
N PRO A 275 18.29 2.56 50.17
CA PRO A 275 18.02 1.60 51.24
C PRO A 275 16.92 0.60 50.84
N GLY A 276 17.01 -0.62 51.38
CA GLY A 276 16.10 -1.71 51.04
C GLY A 276 14.64 -1.53 51.44
N ASP A 277 14.36 -0.54 52.28
CA ASP A 277 13.02 -0.12 52.74
C ASP A 277 12.53 1.18 52.06
N ALA A 278 13.22 1.68 51.04
CA ALA A 278 12.77 2.83 50.28
C ALA A 278 11.49 2.50 49.48
N THR A 279 10.56 3.45 49.45
CA THR A 279 9.28 3.35 48.72
C THR A 279 9.08 4.47 47.70
N THR A 280 10.04 5.40 47.60
CA THR A 280 9.97 6.57 46.71
C THR A 280 11.37 7.01 46.26
N TYR A 281 11.44 7.69 45.12
CA TYR A 281 12.63 8.36 44.60
C TYR A 281 12.21 9.58 43.77
N GLN A 282 13.00 10.65 43.78
CA GLN A 282 12.80 11.79 42.88
C GLN A 282 14.02 11.90 41.98
N ASP A 283 13.81 11.71 40.68
CA ASP A 283 14.80 12.00 39.65
C ASP A 283 14.71 13.48 39.26
N VAL A 284 15.84 14.16 39.11
CA VAL A 284 15.89 15.62 38.88
C VAL A 284 16.80 15.96 37.71
N GLY A 285 16.45 17.00 36.95
CA GLY A 285 17.13 17.34 35.71
C GLY A 285 16.92 16.27 34.64
N VAL A 286 15.70 15.74 34.58
CA VAL A 286 15.29 14.77 33.55
C VAL A 286 15.15 15.53 32.24
N SER A 287 15.64 14.95 31.14
CA SER A 287 15.47 15.54 29.81
C SER A 287 14.03 15.39 29.34
N ASP A 288 13.60 16.24 28.41
CA ASP A 288 12.30 16.08 27.77
C ASP A 288 12.28 14.79 26.92
N GLY A 289 11.13 14.13 26.89
CA GLY A 289 10.88 12.94 26.07
C GLY A 289 10.39 11.72 26.84
N VAL A 290 10.26 10.60 26.14
CA VAL A 290 9.84 9.32 26.71
C VAL A 290 10.97 8.75 27.56
N HIS A 291 10.65 8.40 28.80
CA HIS A 291 11.57 7.76 29.73
C HIS A 291 10.96 6.50 30.32
N GLU A 292 11.72 5.42 30.31
CA GLU A 292 11.39 4.19 30.99
C GLU A 292 12.15 4.09 32.31
N TYR A 293 11.42 4.00 33.41
CA TYR A 293 11.97 3.79 34.74
C TYR A 293 11.83 2.33 35.15
N GLU A 294 12.86 1.82 35.83
CA GLU A 294 12.93 0.46 36.35
C GLU A 294 13.35 0.48 37.82
N VAL A 295 12.69 -0.31 38.67
CA VAL A 295 13.12 -0.54 40.06
C VAL A 295 13.42 -2.02 40.31
N VAL A 296 14.56 -2.29 40.95
CA VAL A 296 15.07 -3.65 41.22
C VAL A 296 15.54 -3.77 42.67
N GLY A 297 14.99 -4.75 43.40
CA GLY A 297 15.41 -5.09 44.75
C GLY A 297 16.67 -5.94 44.73
N VAL A 298 17.66 -5.61 45.55
CA VAL A 298 18.94 -6.33 45.61
C VAL A 298 19.02 -7.19 46.87
N CYS A 299 19.24 -8.48 46.68
CA CYS A 299 19.22 -9.51 47.71
C CYS A 299 20.58 -10.22 47.81
N THR A 300 20.79 -11.05 48.83
CA THR A 300 22.14 -11.58 49.14
C THR A 300 22.78 -12.45 48.07
N ALA A 301 22.00 -13.05 47.15
CA ALA A 301 22.50 -13.91 46.07
C ALA A 301 21.73 -13.75 44.73
N ALA A 302 20.81 -12.79 44.66
CA ALA A 302 19.93 -12.56 43.51
C ALA A 302 19.40 -11.10 43.52
N SER A 303 18.78 -10.68 42.43
CA SER A 303 17.90 -9.52 42.38
C SER A 303 16.45 -9.98 42.32
N SER A 304 15.52 -9.13 42.74
CA SER A 304 14.12 -9.31 42.38
C SER A 304 13.97 -9.23 40.87
N TRP A 305 12.83 -9.68 40.35
CA TRP A 305 12.38 -9.18 39.06
C TRP A 305 12.19 -7.67 39.16
N SER A 306 12.52 -6.98 38.08
CA SER A 306 12.27 -5.57 37.88
C SER A 306 10.80 -5.27 37.70
N THR A 307 10.44 -4.04 38.07
CA THR A 307 9.13 -3.44 37.81
C THR A 307 9.37 -2.14 37.05
N THR A 308 8.61 -1.89 35.98
CA THR A 308 8.81 -0.72 35.12
C THR A 308 7.61 0.21 35.06
N CYS A 309 7.89 1.47 34.75
CA CYS A 309 6.87 2.43 34.38
C CYS A 309 7.44 3.39 33.36
N SER A 310 6.65 3.66 32.32
CA SER A 310 7.01 4.58 31.24
C SER A 310 6.21 5.86 31.41
N LEU A 311 6.85 7.00 31.17
CA LEU A 311 6.17 8.29 31.09
C LEU A 311 6.82 9.15 30.02
N ILE A 312 6.11 10.21 29.66
CA ILE A 312 6.66 11.30 28.86
C ILE A 312 7.00 12.42 29.82
N HIS A 313 8.30 12.68 30.03
CA HIS A 313 8.73 13.81 30.83
C HIS A 313 8.65 15.03 29.94
N CYS A 314 7.69 15.90 30.25
CA CYS A 314 7.51 17.19 29.58
C CYS A 314 7.45 17.05 28.06
N SER A 315 6.32 16.51 27.59
CA SER A 315 5.82 16.89 26.27
C SER A 315 5.40 18.36 26.32
N ALA A 316 6.37 19.26 26.20
CA ALA A 316 6.16 20.27 25.19
C ALA A 316 6.90 19.73 23.96
N ILE A 317 6.17 19.14 23.01
CA ILE A 317 6.42 19.69 21.69
C ILE A 317 5.99 21.14 21.84
N ASP A 318 6.95 22.07 21.76
CA ASP A 318 6.67 23.49 21.81
C ASP A 318 5.66 23.78 20.70
N ASN A 319 4.35 23.72 20.97
CA ASN A 319 3.21 24.00 20.07
C ASN A 319 1.99 23.06 20.18
N ASP A 320 1.87 22.18 21.18
CA ASP A 320 0.65 21.37 21.35
C ASP A 320 -0.65 22.19 21.56
N THR A 321 -0.53 23.51 21.77
CA THR A 321 -1.69 24.41 21.88
C THR A 321 -1.56 25.60 20.94
N CYS A 322 -2.69 26.18 20.54
CA CYS A 322 -2.69 27.39 19.74
C CYS A 322 -2.00 28.57 20.47
N ALA A 323 -1.94 28.54 21.80
CA ALA A 323 -1.26 29.55 22.62
C ALA A 323 0.27 29.45 22.57
N THR A 324 0.79 28.25 22.28
CA THR A 324 2.22 27.94 22.20
C THR A 324 2.71 27.70 20.77
N ALA A 325 1.85 27.97 19.77
CA ALA A 325 2.14 27.76 18.36
C ALA A 325 3.49 28.37 17.91
N LEU A 326 4.28 27.59 17.17
CA LEU A 326 5.62 28.01 16.72
C LEU A 326 5.57 28.77 15.40
N PRO A 327 6.40 29.81 15.22
CA PRO A 327 6.48 30.51 13.94
C PRO A 327 7.17 29.64 12.87
N VAL A 328 6.62 29.67 11.66
CA VAL A 328 7.23 29.07 10.46
C VAL A 328 7.41 30.10 9.36
N ASP A 329 8.48 29.92 8.58
CA ASP A 329 8.91 30.85 7.55
C ASP A 329 8.58 30.32 6.14
N LEU A 330 8.18 31.24 5.25
CA LEU A 330 7.94 30.94 3.83
C LEU A 330 9.20 30.35 3.18
N GLY A 331 9.05 29.22 2.48
CA GLY A 331 10.12 28.56 1.75
C GLY A 331 11.14 27.81 2.62
N VAL A 332 10.88 27.66 3.93
CA VAL A 332 11.72 26.90 4.85
C VAL A 332 10.96 25.63 5.29
N PRO A 333 11.39 24.43 4.86
CA PRO A 333 10.82 23.18 5.34
C PRO A 333 10.95 23.07 6.86
N THR A 334 9.85 22.81 7.55
CA THR A 334 9.80 22.68 9.01
C THR A 334 9.45 21.23 9.36
N ALA A 335 10.35 20.52 10.03
CA ALA A 335 10.07 19.17 10.52
C ALA A 335 9.12 19.23 11.74
N PHE A 336 8.21 18.27 11.83
CA PHE A 336 7.27 18.10 12.95
C PHE A 336 7.10 16.60 13.29
N ASP A 337 6.57 16.26 14.46
CA ASP A 337 6.32 14.86 14.84
C ASP A 337 5.17 14.72 15.85
N THR A 338 4.01 14.34 15.34
CA THR A 338 2.78 14.21 16.13
C THR A 338 2.72 12.95 16.99
N SER A 339 3.73 12.07 16.94
CA SER A 339 3.76 10.79 17.67
C SER A 339 3.41 10.93 19.15
N PHE A 340 3.85 12.04 19.75
CA PHE A 340 3.66 12.33 21.18
C PHE A 340 2.89 13.62 21.46
N ALA A 341 2.33 14.26 20.43
CA ALA A 341 1.50 15.45 20.59
C ALA A 341 0.23 15.13 21.38
N LEU A 342 -0.28 16.13 22.09
CA LEU A 342 -1.54 16.06 22.82
C LEU A 342 -2.63 16.88 22.12
N LEU A 343 -3.89 16.54 22.37
CA LEU A 343 -5.04 17.33 21.90
C LEU A 343 -5.08 18.68 22.63
N ASP A 344 -5.24 19.78 21.90
CA ASP A 344 -5.50 21.11 22.48
C ASP A 344 -6.97 21.19 22.93
N PRO A 345 -7.27 21.18 24.24
CA PRO A 345 -8.65 21.24 24.71
C PRO A 345 -9.31 22.61 24.46
N ALA A 346 -8.54 23.65 24.14
CA ALA A 346 -9.03 24.98 23.82
C ALA A 346 -9.33 25.17 22.33
N ALA A 347 -8.84 24.27 21.48
CA ALA A 347 -9.07 24.33 20.03
C ALA A 347 -10.53 24.06 19.66
N PRO A 348 -11.03 24.65 18.56
CA PRO A 348 -12.28 24.24 17.94
C PRO A 348 -12.28 22.73 17.63
N VAL A 349 -13.46 22.11 17.61
CA VAL A 349 -13.60 20.73 17.14
C VAL A 349 -13.13 20.66 15.68
N PHE A 350 -12.28 19.68 15.38
CA PHE A 350 -11.78 19.44 14.03
C PHE A 350 -12.97 19.24 13.08
N SER A 351 -13.01 20.03 12.01
CA SER A 351 -14.26 20.34 11.30
C SER A 351 -14.45 19.61 9.98
N CYS A 352 -13.40 18.96 9.52
CA CYS A 352 -13.18 18.41 8.20
C CYS A 352 -12.29 17.20 8.44
N ALA A 353 -12.78 16.01 8.08
CA ALA A 353 -12.20 14.72 8.44
C ALA A 353 -12.42 14.24 9.88
N ASN A 354 -12.01 13.00 10.13
CA ASN A 354 -11.94 12.36 11.44
C ASN A 354 -10.61 12.67 12.15
N GLY A 355 -10.19 13.94 12.12
CA GLY A 355 -8.98 14.45 12.77
C GLY A 355 -9.24 14.96 14.20
N GLY A 356 -8.23 15.61 14.80
CA GLY A 356 -8.32 16.20 16.14
C GLY A 356 -8.14 15.20 17.28
N SER A 357 -7.30 14.18 17.06
CA SER A 357 -6.87 13.24 18.10
C SER A 357 -5.60 13.72 18.83
N VAL A 358 -4.84 14.60 18.18
CA VAL A 358 -3.63 15.30 18.62
C VAL A 358 -3.54 16.62 17.88
N ASP A 359 -2.84 17.60 18.45
CA ASP A 359 -2.62 18.87 17.78
C ASP A 359 -1.15 19.30 17.87
N GLU A 360 -0.58 19.69 16.74
CA GLU A 360 0.57 20.59 16.70
C GLU A 360 0.19 21.89 16.00
N TRP A 361 0.57 23.03 16.60
CA TRP A 361 0.21 24.36 16.12
C TRP A 361 1.39 25.16 15.56
N TYR A 362 1.20 25.78 14.40
CA TYR A 362 2.20 26.68 13.82
C TYR A 362 1.57 28.02 13.49
N THR A 363 2.37 29.08 13.45
CA THR A 363 1.96 30.40 12.98
C THR A 363 2.70 30.77 11.71
N PHE A 364 1.94 31.21 10.71
CA PHE A 364 2.47 31.70 9.46
C PHE A 364 2.11 33.18 9.29
N THR A 365 3.11 34.03 9.05
CA THR A 365 2.91 35.45 8.74
C THR A 365 3.60 35.74 7.40
N PRO A 366 2.85 35.91 6.30
CA PRO A 366 3.44 36.05 4.98
C PRO A 366 4.13 37.41 4.85
N THR A 367 5.22 37.43 4.07
CA THR A 367 6.02 38.62 3.75
C THR A 367 5.49 39.40 2.55
N CYS A 368 4.35 38.97 1.99
CA CYS A 368 3.73 39.50 0.79
C CYS A 368 2.26 39.03 0.69
N ASP A 369 1.47 39.67 -0.16
CA ASP A 369 0.12 39.18 -0.50
C ASP A 369 0.24 38.06 -1.55
N GLY A 370 -0.52 36.97 -1.38
CA GLY A 370 -0.48 35.86 -2.34
C GLY A 370 -1.35 34.68 -1.96
N VAL A 371 -1.30 33.65 -2.81
CA VAL A 371 -1.84 32.32 -2.51
C VAL A 371 -0.65 31.42 -2.20
N PHE A 372 -0.68 30.81 -1.02
CA PHE A 372 0.39 29.97 -0.50
C PHE A 372 -0.08 28.54 -0.39
N ASN A 373 0.73 27.61 -0.86
CA ASN A 373 0.51 26.19 -0.69
C ASN A 373 1.11 25.76 0.66
N ILE A 374 0.29 25.17 1.51
CA ILE A 374 0.68 24.63 2.81
C ILE A 374 0.53 23.12 2.68
N SER A 375 1.65 22.41 2.65
CA SER A 375 1.73 21.00 2.28
C SER A 375 2.40 20.17 3.37
N LEU A 376 1.77 19.03 3.70
CA LEU A 376 2.31 17.98 4.55
C LEU A 376 2.71 16.73 3.73
N CYS A 377 2.73 16.86 2.40
CA CYS A 377 3.03 15.74 1.51
C CYS A 377 4.41 15.13 1.79
N GLY A 378 4.47 13.80 1.79
CA GLY A 378 5.67 13.03 2.17
C GLY A 378 5.79 12.73 3.66
N SER A 379 4.79 13.11 4.49
CA SER A 379 4.70 12.64 5.88
C SER A 379 4.48 11.13 5.95
N SER A 380 4.91 10.50 7.04
CA SER A 380 4.90 9.03 7.16
C SER A 380 3.57 8.43 7.62
N TYR A 381 2.50 9.22 7.70
CA TYR A 381 1.21 8.84 8.27
C TYR A 381 0.06 9.59 7.57
N ASP A 382 -1.18 9.19 7.88
CA ASP A 382 -2.39 9.84 7.38
C ASP A 382 -2.64 11.16 8.12
N THR A 383 -2.35 12.29 7.45
CA THR A 383 -2.37 13.62 8.09
C THR A 383 -3.75 14.27 8.01
N ALA A 384 -4.02 15.23 8.90
CA ALA A 384 -5.13 16.17 8.75
C ALA A 384 -4.65 17.60 9.06
N LEU A 385 -5.15 18.58 8.31
CA LEU A 385 -4.64 19.96 8.31
C LEU A 385 -5.79 20.98 8.36
N GLU A 386 -5.78 21.87 9.35
CA GLU A 386 -6.66 23.04 9.42
C GLU A 386 -5.84 24.34 9.41
N VAL A 387 -6.36 25.38 8.74
CA VAL A 387 -5.77 26.72 8.76
C VAL A 387 -6.80 27.74 9.20
N PHE A 388 -6.44 28.53 10.20
CA PHE A 388 -7.28 29.55 10.84
C PHE A 388 -6.72 30.95 10.63
N ASP A 389 -7.59 31.95 10.76
CA ASP A 389 -7.17 33.34 10.96
C ASP A 389 -6.48 33.54 12.32
N GLY A 390 -5.87 34.71 12.52
CA GLY A 390 -5.19 35.05 13.78
C GLY A 390 -6.12 35.34 14.97
N GLY A 391 -7.45 35.27 14.78
CA GLY A 391 -8.43 35.69 15.76
C GLY A 391 -8.34 37.17 16.17
N LEU A 392 -9.09 37.53 17.22
CA LEU A 392 -9.04 38.88 17.81
C LEU A 392 -7.90 39.03 18.83
N THR A 393 -7.52 37.93 19.46
CA THR A 393 -6.46 37.87 20.48
C THR A 393 -5.51 36.73 20.13
N PRO A 394 -4.21 37.00 19.87
CA PRO A 394 -3.24 35.95 19.56
C PRO A 394 -3.17 34.91 20.69
N GLY A 395 -3.20 33.63 20.32
CA GLY A 395 -3.19 32.50 21.25
C GLY A 395 -4.52 32.18 21.93
N ASP A 396 -5.63 32.82 21.53
CA ASP A 396 -6.99 32.47 21.98
C ASP A 396 -7.77 31.78 20.84
N CYS A 397 -7.75 30.44 20.83
CA CYS A 397 -8.35 29.63 19.77
C CYS A 397 -9.88 29.82 19.67
N SER A 398 -10.54 30.31 20.73
CA SER A 398 -11.99 30.53 20.74
C SER A 398 -12.44 31.69 19.84
N THR A 399 -11.51 32.54 19.42
CA THR A 399 -11.79 33.71 18.56
C THR A 399 -11.37 33.51 17.11
N MET A 400 -10.75 32.37 16.80
CA MET A 400 -10.24 32.05 15.47
C MET A 400 -11.36 31.54 14.56
N THR A 401 -11.25 31.86 13.27
CA THR A 401 -12.16 31.36 12.23
C THR A 401 -11.38 30.45 11.29
N LEU A 402 -11.92 29.25 11.03
CA LEU A 402 -11.39 28.34 10.03
C LEU A 402 -11.46 28.97 8.64
N ILE A 403 -10.37 28.87 7.88
CA ILE A 403 -10.26 29.36 6.50
C ILE A 403 -10.25 28.18 5.54
N GLU A 404 -9.31 27.25 5.72
CA GLU A 404 -9.11 26.09 4.85
C GLU A 404 -8.89 24.84 5.69
N CYS A 405 -9.17 23.68 5.10
CA CYS A 405 -8.86 22.40 5.69
C CYS A 405 -8.78 21.28 4.65
N ASN A 406 -7.96 20.27 4.95
CA ASN A 406 -7.89 19.04 4.17
C ASN A 406 -7.37 17.85 4.99
N ASP A 407 -7.79 16.63 4.63
CA ASP A 407 -7.20 15.35 5.04
C ASP A 407 -6.46 14.67 3.87
N ASP A 408 -7.09 14.54 2.70
CA ASP A 408 -6.52 13.80 1.56
C ASP A 408 -6.25 14.67 0.33
N SER A 409 -4.99 14.80 -0.09
CA SER A 409 -4.61 15.39 -1.39
C SER A 409 -3.53 14.60 -2.12
N CYS A 410 -2.41 14.31 -1.46
CA CYS A 410 -1.25 13.65 -2.05
C CYS A 410 -1.15 12.19 -1.59
N GLY A 411 -2.23 11.43 -1.82
CA GLY A 411 -2.48 10.16 -1.14
C GLY A 411 -3.23 10.42 0.16
N PHE A 412 -2.73 9.88 1.26
CA PHE A 412 -3.28 10.07 2.61
C PHE A 412 -2.70 11.32 3.33
N GLN A 413 -1.98 12.19 2.63
CA GLN A 413 -1.42 13.41 3.21
C GLN A 413 -2.17 14.66 2.73
N SER A 414 -2.12 15.68 3.57
CA SER A 414 -2.95 16.87 3.46
C SER A 414 -2.19 18.06 2.87
N GLU A 415 -2.92 18.85 2.10
CA GLU A 415 -2.42 20.08 1.51
C GLU A 415 -3.57 21.08 1.32
N VAL A 416 -3.32 22.38 1.50
CA VAL A 416 -4.28 23.45 1.24
C VAL A 416 -3.64 24.65 0.54
N ASN A 417 -4.44 25.41 -0.22
CA ASN A 417 -4.04 26.68 -0.80
C ASN A 417 -4.67 27.84 -0.03
N LEU A 418 -3.85 28.54 0.77
CA LEU A 418 -4.26 29.67 1.60
C LEU A 418 -4.09 31.00 0.84
N THR A 419 -5.17 31.77 0.69
CA THR A 419 -5.06 33.18 0.31
C THR A 419 -4.67 34.00 1.55
N ALA A 420 -3.42 34.49 1.58
CA ALA A 420 -2.87 35.20 2.73
C ALA A 420 -2.37 36.61 2.37
N PHE A 421 -2.49 37.54 3.32
CA PHE A 421 -2.13 38.94 3.14
C PHE A 421 -0.97 39.35 4.05
N LEU A 422 -0.09 40.20 3.53
CA LEU A 422 1.10 40.72 4.20
C LEU A 422 0.78 41.20 5.62
N GLY A 423 1.50 40.64 6.60
CA GLY A 423 1.44 41.08 7.99
C GLY A 423 0.26 40.55 8.81
N ASN A 424 -0.65 39.77 8.22
CA ASN A 424 -1.62 38.99 8.98
C ASN A 424 -0.99 37.67 9.45
N THR A 425 -1.31 37.25 10.68
CA THR A 425 -0.88 35.95 11.19
C THR A 425 -2.00 34.93 11.01
N TYR A 426 -1.63 33.74 10.54
CA TYR A 426 -2.48 32.59 10.34
C TYR A 426 -2.00 31.46 11.24
N TYR A 427 -2.93 30.66 11.75
CA TYR A 427 -2.61 29.49 12.58
C TYR A 427 -2.83 28.22 11.77
N ILE A 428 -1.86 27.32 11.84
CA ILE A 428 -1.86 26.04 11.13
C ILE A 428 -1.94 24.96 12.20
N ARG A 429 -2.92 24.07 12.10
CA ARG A 429 -3.13 22.97 13.03
C ARG A 429 -2.93 21.66 12.29
N ILE A 430 -2.00 20.84 12.77
CA ILE A 430 -1.66 19.54 12.20
C ILE A 430 -2.15 18.44 13.16
N SER A 431 -2.83 17.44 12.61
CA SER A 431 -3.33 16.23 13.29
C SER A 431 -3.08 15.00 12.39
N GLY A 432 -3.51 13.81 12.81
CA GLY A 432 -3.74 12.67 11.91
C GLY A 432 -5.19 12.19 11.88
N PHE A 433 -5.56 11.53 10.79
CA PHE A 433 -6.88 10.95 10.57
C PHE A 433 -7.09 9.71 11.46
N GLY A 434 -8.25 9.58 12.10
CA GLY A 434 -8.60 8.37 12.85
C GLY A 434 -7.73 8.07 14.07
N GLY A 435 -6.88 9.00 14.49
CA GLY A 435 -5.92 8.77 15.59
C GLY A 435 -4.49 8.55 15.14
N ASP A 436 -4.21 8.52 13.83
CA ASP A 436 -2.86 8.32 13.30
C ASP A 436 -1.90 9.43 13.73
N ARG A 437 -0.62 9.07 13.85
CA ARG A 437 0.45 9.96 14.33
C ARG A 437 1.76 9.60 13.67
N GLY A 438 2.66 10.58 13.56
CA GLY A 438 4.01 10.31 13.08
C GLY A 438 4.79 11.57 12.71
N PRO A 439 6.04 11.39 12.26
CA PRO A 439 6.87 12.46 11.75
C PRO A 439 6.45 12.92 10.35
N GLY A 440 6.69 14.21 10.09
CA GLY A 440 6.43 14.81 8.78
C GLY A 440 7.23 16.09 8.54
N THR A 441 6.93 16.76 7.43
CA THR A 441 7.52 18.06 7.09
C THR A 441 6.44 19.01 6.61
N LEU A 442 6.30 20.15 7.28
CA LEU A 442 5.47 21.26 6.87
C LEU A 442 6.24 22.12 5.87
N ASN A 443 5.73 22.18 4.65
CA ASN A 443 6.24 23.03 3.59
C ASN A 443 5.25 24.15 3.30
N ILE A 444 5.73 25.40 3.30
CA ILE A 444 4.93 26.55 2.86
C ILE A 444 5.63 27.18 1.66
N GLY A 445 4.99 27.09 0.51
CA GLY A 445 5.46 27.66 -0.75
C GLY A 445 4.43 28.61 -1.37
N MET A 446 4.79 29.23 -2.49
CA MET A 446 3.78 29.83 -3.36
C MET A 446 2.93 28.69 -3.96
N ALA A 447 1.61 28.88 -4.05
CA ALA A 447 0.77 27.97 -4.83
C ALA A 447 1.29 27.87 -6.26
N GLU A 448 1.01 26.76 -6.96
CA GLU A 448 1.42 26.65 -8.35
C GLU A 448 0.51 27.46 -9.30
N VAL A 449 0.96 27.60 -10.55
CA VAL A 449 0.13 28.21 -11.60
C VAL A 449 -0.91 27.19 -12.06
N THR A 450 -2.19 27.48 -11.89
CA THR A 450 -3.28 26.56 -12.24
C THR A 450 -3.86 26.80 -13.63
N GLY A 451 -4.69 25.86 -14.10
CA GLY A 451 -5.47 26.02 -15.32
C GLY A 451 -4.65 25.99 -16.61
N LEU A 452 -3.48 25.34 -16.58
CA LEU A 452 -2.66 25.19 -17.79
C LEU A 452 -3.45 24.44 -18.86
N THR A 453 -3.53 25.05 -20.03
CA THR A 453 -4.12 24.49 -21.24
C THR A 453 -3.24 24.86 -22.43
N GLY A 454 -3.33 24.11 -23.50
CA GLY A 454 -2.62 24.47 -24.71
C GLY A 454 -2.98 23.58 -25.88
N PHE A 455 -2.51 24.00 -27.05
CA PHE A 455 -2.69 23.25 -28.29
C PHE A 455 -1.58 23.60 -29.27
N TYR A 456 -1.37 22.70 -30.24
CA TYR A 456 -0.54 22.97 -31.41
C TYR A 456 -1.43 23.41 -32.57
N ASP A 457 -1.16 24.58 -33.16
CA ASP A 457 -1.88 25.07 -34.33
C ASP A 457 -1.26 24.54 -35.62
N CYS A 458 -1.93 23.58 -36.25
CA CYS A 458 -1.53 22.98 -37.53
C CYS A 458 -1.40 23.99 -38.69
N THR A 459 -2.02 25.17 -38.58
CA THR A 459 -2.01 26.19 -39.63
C THR A 459 -0.75 27.05 -39.55
N THR A 460 -0.36 27.44 -38.34
CA THR A 460 0.77 28.35 -38.11
C THR A 460 2.06 27.61 -37.76
N GLY A 461 1.96 26.38 -37.25
CA GLY A 461 3.08 25.58 -36.76
C GLY A 461 3.58 26.02 -35.38
N PHE A 462 2.72 26.67 -34.59
CA PHE A 462 3.06 27.20 -33.26
C PHE A 462 2.36 26.41 -32.16
N SER A 463 2.95 26.40 -30.97
CA SER A 463 2.28 25.91 -29.75
C SER A 463 1.75 27.11 -28.96
N GLU A 464 0.48 27.10 -28.61
CA GLU A 464 -0.15 28.10 -27.74
C GLU A 464 -0.40 27.48 -26.36
N ILE A 465 0.00 28.20 -25.33
CA ILE A 465 -0.13 27.79 -23.93
C ILE A 465 -0.87 28.91 -23.20
N ALA A 466 -1.82 28.57 -22.36
CA ALA A 466 -2.59 29.47 -21.54
C ALA A 466 -2.72 28.92 -20.12
N TRP A 467 -2.94 29.82 -19.15
CA TRP A 467 -3.12 29.48 -17.74
C TRP A 467 -4.05 30.48 -17.07
N ASP A 468 -4.51 30.14 -15.86
CA ASP A 468 -5.39 31.02 -15.10
C ASP A 468 -4.65 32.31 -14.73
N GLY A 469 -5.16 33.41 -15.28
CA GLY A 469 -4.49 34.71 -15.23
C GLY A 469 -4.59 35.47 -13.91
N ALA A 470 -5.34 34.98 -12.94
CA ALA A 470 -5.52 35.63 -11.64
C ALA A 470 -6.26 34.70 -10.67
N GLY A 471 -5.52 34.11 -9.73
CA GLY A 471 -6.06 33.97 -8.38
C GLY A 471 -6.37 35.37 -7.81
N ILE A 472 -7.10 35.44 -6.70
CA ILE A 472 -7.53 36.71 -6.09
C ILE A 472 -6.29 37.46 -5.54
N GLY A 473 -5.61 38.24 -6.39
CA GLY A 473 -4.41 39.02 -6.08
C GLY A 473 -3.25 38.74 -7.05
N PRO A 474 -2.30 39.67 -7.24
CA PRO A 474 -1.10 39.41 -8.05
C PRO A 474 -0.18 38.45 -7.30
N THR A 475 -0.46 37.15 -7.36
CA THR A 475 0.38 36.10 -6.75
C THR A 475 1.80 36.13 -7.31
N TYR A 476 1.95 36.51 -8.58
CA TYR A 476 3.24 36.59 -9.28
C TYR A 476 3.40 37.95 -9.97
N ASP A 477 4.62 38.50 -9.93
CA ASP A 477 4.97 39.72 -10.66
C ASP A 477 5.75 39.44 -11.96
N GLU A 478 6.24 38.22 -12.12
CA GLU A 478 6.93 37.73 -13.32
C GLU A 478 6.58 36.25 -13.62
N TYR A 479 6.54 35.89 -14.91
CA TYR A 479 6.45 34.50 -15.36
C TYR A 479 7.65 34.09 -16.22
N GLU A 480 8.05 32.84 -16.08
CA GLU A 480 9.03 32.16 -16.93
C GLU A 480 8.40 30.92 -17.57
N ILE A 481 8.69 30.68 -18.85
CA ILE A 481 8.24 29.51 -19.59
C ILE A 481 9.46 28.65 -19.93
N LEU A 482 9.48 27.42 -19.44
CA LEU A 482 10.47 26.41 -19.82
C LEU A 482 9.83 25.42 -20.79
N ARG A 483 10.61 24.93 -21.74
CA ARG A 483 10.28 23.82 -22.62
C ARG A 483 11.35 22.76 -22.48
N ASN A 484 10.97 21.55 -22.04
CA ASN A 484 11.88 20.45 -21.69
C ASN A 484 13.00 20.91 -20.74
N GLY A 485 12.66 21.72 -19.74
CA GLY A 485 13.61 22.29 -18.77
C GLY A 485 14.47 23.45 -19.29
N VAL A 486 14.31 23.89 -20.53
CA VAL A 486 15.04 25.03 -21.10
C VAL A 486 14.15 26.26 -21.13
N SER A 487 14.58 27.36 -20.50
CA SER A 487 13.90 28.65 -20.54
C SER A 487 13.79 29.18 -21.99
N ILE A 488 12.57 29.34 -22.48
CA ILE A 488 12.26 29.90 -23.81
C ILE A 488 11.65 31.31 -23.71
N ALA A 489 11.16 31.70 -22.54
CA ALA A 489 10.75 33.06 -22.22
C ALA A 489 10.91 33.33 -20.72
N SER A 490 11.42 34.51 -20.38
CA SER A 490 11.56 35.03 -19.01
C SER A 490 11.19 36.52 -18.99
N GLY A 491 10.93 37.10 -17.81
CA GLY A 491 10.55 38.51 -17.71
C GLY A 491 9.12 38.80 -18.17
N LEU A 492 8.25 37.79 -18.28
CA LEU A 492 6.87 38.02 -18.70
C LEU A 492 6.13 38.75 -17.58
N PRO A 493 5.46 39.88 -17.86
CA PRO A 493 4.93 40.75 -16.82
C PRO A 493 3.75 40.12 -16.05
N ALA A 494 3.51 40.60 -14.83
CA ALA A 494 2.31 40.34 -14.05
C ALA A 494 1.02 40.39 -14.89
N GLY A 495 0.14 39.41 -14.71
CA GLY A 495 -1.11 39.29 -15.46
C GLY A 495 -0.97 38.71 -16.88
N THR A 496 0.22 38.22 -17.26
CA THR A 496 0.36 37.36 -18.45
C THR A 496 -0.40 36.06 -18.20
N THR A 497 -1.21 35.65 -19.17
CA THR A 497 -2.10 34.47 -19.06
C THR A 497 -1.93 33.51 -20.23
N ASN A 498 -1.04 33.83 -21.17
CA ASN A 498 -0.75 33.00 -22.32
C ASN A 498 0.65 33.30 -22.89
N PHE A 499 1.16 32.33 -23.64
CA PHE A 499 2.42 32.40 -24.38
C PHE A 499 2.31 31.59 -25.67
N THR A 500 2.92 32.10 -26.76
CA THR A 500 3.02 31.42 -28.05
C THR A 500 4.46 31.03 -28.32
N ASP A 501 4.74 29.73 -28.36
CA ASP A 501 6.00 29.20 -28.85
C ASP A 501 5.98 29.12 -30.39
N THR A 502 6.76 30.00 -31.02
CA THR A 502 6.81 30.10 -32.49
C THR A 502 7.80 29.14 -33.16
N ALA A 503 8.52 28.33 -32.37
CA ALA A 503 9.49 27.36 -32.88
C ALA A 503 9.48 26.08 -32.04
N PRO A 504 8.31 25.40 -31.90
CA PRO A 504 8.22 24.14 -31.18
C PRO A 504 9.12 23.09 -31.85
N LEU A 505 9.73 22.22 -31.05
CA LEU A 505 10.46 21.07 -31.56
C LEU A 505 9.46 19.98 -31.91
N ILE A 506 9.71 19.25 -33.00
CA ILE A 506 8.93 18.06 -33.39
C ILE A 506 8.98 17.04 -32.25
N GLY A 507 7.84 16.39 -32.01
CA GLY A 507 7.64 15.45 -30.91
C GLY A 507 6.95 16.08 -29.70
N SER A 508 6.84 15.29 -28.64
CA SER A 508 6.23 15.70 -27.38
C SER A 508 7.15 16.60 -26.58
N GLN A 509 6.62 17.73 -26.13
CA GLN A 509 7.35 18.76 -25.40
C GLN A 509 6.62 19.08 -24.10
N THR A 510 7.36 19.08 -22.98
CA THR A 510 6.83 19.48 -21.68
C THR A 510 7.08 20.97 -21.48
N TYR A 511 6.02 21.73 -21.35
CA TYR A 511 6.05 23.14 -20.98
C TYR A 511 5.82 23.30 -19.48
N LEU A 512 6.58 24.18 -18.85
CA LEU A 512 6.47 24.50 -17.43
C LEU A 512 6.29 26.01 -17.30
N VAL A 513 5.22 26.43 -16.62
CA VAL A 513 4.97 27.85 -16.31
C VAL A 513 5.39 28.10 -14.87
N ILE A 514 6.44 28.88 -14.67
CA ILE A 514 6.93 29.27 -13.35
C ILE A 514 6.47 30.69 -13.04
N GLY A 515 5.71 30.83 -11.95
CA GLY A 515 5.39 32.12 -11.36
C GLY A 515 6.47 32.54 -10.36
N THR A 516 6.95 33.77 -10.44
CA THR A 516 7.88 34.35 -9.46
C THR A 516 7.24 35.54 -8.78
N SER A 517 7.49 35.67 -7.47
CA SER A 517 7.21 36.90 -6.73
C SER A 517 8.52 37.49 -6.22
N SER A 518 8.95 38.59 -6.83
CA SER A 518 10.17 39.28 -6.43
C SER A 518 10.07 39.90 -5.02
N ILE A 519 8.84 40.21 -4.56
CA ILE A 519 8.58 40.72 -3.21
C ILE A 519 8.74 39.62 -2.17
N CYS A 520 8.20 38.43 -2.44
CA CYS A 520 8.34 37.27 -1.56
C CYS A 520 9.73 36.59 -1.67
N ASN A 521 10.48 36.88 -2.75
CA ASN A 521 11.76 36.26 -3.11
C ASN A 521 11.66 34.72 -3.21
N ILE A 522 10.60 34.24 -3.88
CA ILE A 522 10.31 32.81 -4.11
C ILE A 522 9.67 32.62 -5.49
N SER A 523 9.90 31.45 -6.07
CA SER A 523 9.33 31.00 -7.34
C SER A 523 8.59 29.68 -7.13
N THR A 524 7.55 29.43 -7.92
CA THR A 524 6.84 28.14 -7.93
C THR A 524 7.72 27.03 -8.52
N THR A 525 7.48 25.78 -8.14
CA THR A 525 7.99 24.59 -8.84
C THR A 525 7.48 24.49 -10.28
N GLY A 526 6.31 25.08 -10.55
CA GLY A 526 5.69 25.19 -11.86
C GLY A 526 4.85 23.97 -12.21
N THR A 527 3.74 24.17 -12.93
CA THR A 527 2.87 23.08 -13.38
C THR A 527 3.22 22.70 -14.82
N ALA A 528 3.31 21.40 -15.09
CA ALA A 528 3.70 20.88 -16.40
C ALA A 528 2.49 20.72 -17.34
N LEU A 529 2.70 21.01 -18.63
CA LEU A 529 1.76 20.74 -19.72
C LEU A 529 2.54 20.10 -20.87
N SER A 530 2.16 18.89 -21.27
CA SER A 530 2.71 18.25 -22.46
C SER A 530 1.92 18.67 -23.70
N LEU A 531 2.62 19.14 -24.73
CA LEU A 531 2.05 19.39 -26.06
C LEU A 531 2.94 18.75 -27.11
N THR A 532 2.31 18.15 -28.12
CA THR A 532 3.02 17.44 -29.19
C THR A 532 2.98 18.26 -30.48
N ALA A 533 4.16 18.60 -30.99
CA ALA A 533 4.27 19.08 -32.36
C ALA A 533 4.37 17.86 -33.30
N PRO A 534 3.48 17.73 -34.28
CA PRO A 534 3.38 16.54 -35.11
C PRO A 534 4.58 16.37 -36.03
N ASP A 535 5.06 15.13 -36.19
CA ASP A 535 5.93 14.73 -37.29
C ASP A 535 5.09 14.08 -38.40
N LEU A 536 4.70 14.87 -39.40
CA LEU A 536 3.94 14.33 -40.54
C LEU A 536 4.78 13.44 -41.48
N THR A 537 6.10 13.33 -41.22
CA THR A 537 7.04 12.49 -41.97
C THR A 537 7.43 11.22 -41.23
N ALA A 538 6.92 11.01 -40.02
CA ALA A 538 7.12 9.76 -39.29
C ALA A 538 6.36 8.62 -39.98
N THR A 539 6.99 7.46 -40.04
CA THR A 539 6.37 6.21 -40.52
C THR A 539 5.71 5.44 -39.38
N ASP A 540 6.18 5.68 -38.16
CA ASP A 540 5.81 4.95 -36.97
C ASP A 540 5.45 5.94 -35.87
N VAL A 541 4.20 5.90 -35.42
CA VAL A 541 3.72 6.76 -34.32
C VAL A 541 3.54 5.90 -33.09
N ILE A 542 4.33 6.20 -32.06
CA ILE A 542 4.34 5.47 -30.78
C ILE A 542 3.62 6.31 -29.75
N PHE A 543 2.59 5.77 -29.11
CA PHE A 543 1.89 6.40 -27.99
C PHE A 543 2.39 5.80 -26.69
N ARG A 544 3.13 6.59 -25.91
CA ARG A 544 3.48 6.24 -24.53
C ARG A 544 2.29 6.62 -23.65
N ALA A 545 1.33 5.72 -23.54
CA ALA A 545 0.16 5.91 -22.70
C ALA A 545 0.46 5.58 -21.23
N GLU A 546 1.35 4.61 -20.98
CA GLU A 546 1.88 4.27 -19.66
C GLU A 546 2.39 5.51 -18.90
N GLN A 547 2.11 5.58 -17.59
CA GLN A 547 2.62 6.68 -16.77
C GLN A 547 4.12 6.49 -16.45
N PRO A 548 4.89 7.56 -16.26
CA PRO A 548 6.28 7.44 -15.84
C PRO A 548 6.38 6.80 -14.44
N GLY A 549 7.10 5.69 -14.29
CA GLY A 549 7.31 5.05 -12.98
C GLY A 549 7.72 3.58 -13.00
N GLY A 550 7.54 2.91 -14.13
CA GLY A 550 7.84 1.49 -14.32
C GLY A 550 9.34 1.19 -14.40
N ALA A 551 9.70 -0.08 -14.23
CA ALA A 551 11.04 -0.57 -14.55
C ALA A 551 11.24 -0.74 -16.07
N ILE A 552 10.16 -0.82 -16.84
CA ILE A 552 10.09 -1.03 -18.28
C ILE A 552 9.52 0.23 -18.95
N ASP A 553 10.05 0.56 -20.12
CA ASP A 553 9.57 1.67 -20.96
C ASP A 553 9.46 1.13 -22.39
N SER A 554 8.28 0.62 -22.72
CA SER A 554 8.08 -0.07 -23.99
C SER A 554 8.06 0.90 -25.16
N ALA A 555 7.54 2.10 -24.96
CA ALA A 555 7.58 3.13 -25.99
C ALA A 555 9.03 3.49 -26.38
N GLN A 556 9.95 3.59 -25.41
CA GLN A 556 11.37 3.82 -25.69
C GLN A 556 12.03 2.61 -26.35
N ALA A 557 11.74 1.39 -25.87
CA ALA A 557 12.29 0.17 -26.45
C ALA A 557 11.88 0.00 -27.93
N ILE A 558 10.60 0.24 -28.25
CA ILE A 558 10.08 0.23 -29.62
C ILE A 558 10.73 1.34 -30.45
N PHE A 559 10.85 2.56 -29.91
CA PHE A 559 11.52 3.68 -30.60
C PHE A 559 12.97 3.33 -30.97
N ASP A 560 13.72 2.77 -30.02
CA ASP A 560 15.12 2.38 -30.23
C ASP A 560 15.23 1.26 -31.26
N ALA A 561 14.36 0.26 -31.18
CA ALA A 561 14.33 -0.87 -32.12
C ALA A 561 13.99 -0.43 -33.55
N LEU A 562 12.95 0.40 -33.72
CA LEU A 562 12.56 0.98 -35.02
C LEU A 562 13.67 1.86 -35.60
N THR A 563 14.33 2.67 -34.76
CA THR A 563 15.45 3.50 -35.19
C THR A 563 16.63 2.62 -35.63
N ALA A 564 16.92 1.55 -34.91
CA ALA A 564 17.99 0.61 -35.23
C ALA A 564 17.77 -0.10 -36.58
N THR A 565 16.51 -0.30 -36.97
CA THR A 565 16.15 -0.92 -38.25
C THR A 565 15.95 0.08 -39.39
N GLY A 566 16.21 1.37 -39.13
CA GLY A 566 16.25 2.42 -40.14
C GLY A 566 14.90 3.08 -40.43
N ARG A 567 13.91 2.91 -39.54
CA ARG A 567 12.62 3.60 -39.60
C ARG A 567 12.71 5.00 -38.99
N THR A 568 11.64 5.77 -39.15
CA THR A 568 11.49 7.13 -38.63
C THR A 568 10.35 7.18 -37.62
N PRO A 569 10.58 6.70 -36.38
CA PRO A 569 9.58 6.73 -35.31
C PRO A 569 9.47 8.11 -34.65
N VAL A 570 8.30 8.38 -34.07
CA VAL A 570 8.05 9.51 -33.16
C VAL A 570 7.28 9.03 -31.94
N ILE A 571 7.68 9.49 -30.74
CA ILE A 571 6.94 9.25 -29.50
C ILE A 571 5.98 10.42 -29.24
N ILE A 572 4.71 10.07 -29.03
CA ILE A 572 3.66 10.93 -28.51
C ILE A 572 3.38 10.53 -27.07
N GLU A 573 3.57 11.47 -26.15
CA GLU A 573 3.24 11.28 -24.73
C GLU A 573 1.72 11.36 -24.57
N GLY A 574 1.13 10.37 -23.88
CA GLY A 574 -0.31 10.21 -23.73
C GLY A 574 -0.93 9.24 -24.73
N GLN A 575 -2.25 9.29 -24.86
CA GLN A 575 -3.00 8.34 -25.68
C GLN A 575 -3.19 8.81 -27.13
N ALA A 576 -3.80 7.97 -27.97
CA ALA A 576 -3.91 8.20 -29.41
C ALA A 576 -4.70 9.46 -29.79
N ASP A 577 -5.60 9.94 -28.91
CA ASP A 577 -6.33 11.20 -29.07
C ASP A 577 -5.45 12.46 -29.00
N ALA A 578 -4.19 12.34 -28.53
CA ALA A 578 -3.20 13.41 -28.58
C ALA A 578 -2.61 13.64 -29.98
N ALA A 579 -2.84 12.71 -30.93
CA ALA A 579 -2.37 12.87 -32.30
C ALA A 579 -3.08 14.04 -33.01
N SER A 580 -2.31 15.05 -33.39
CA SER A 580 -2.85 16.27 -34.01
C SER A 580 -2.57 16.31 -35.52
N CYS A 581 -3.19 17.28 -36.20
CA CYS A 581 -2.87 17.65 -37.59
C CYS A 581 -2.98 16.52 -38.64
N GLY A 582 -3.81 15.51 -38.38
CA GLY A 582 -4.00 14.38 -39.31
C GLY A 582 -2.81 13.42 -39.35
N MET A 583 -2.01 13.33 -38.27
CA MET A 583 -0.91 12.36 -38.18
C MET A 583 -1.35 10.92 -38.45
N LEU A 584 -2.57 10.54 -38.05
CA LEU A 584 -3.10 9.20 -38.27
C LEU A 584 -3.92 9.05 -39.57
N ASP A 585 -3.82 10.02 -40.49
CA ASP A 585 -4.43 9.96 -41.81
C ASP A 585 -3.33 9.83 -42.88
N PRO A 586 -3.22 8.69 -43.59
CA PRO A 586 -2.20 8.48 -44.61
C PRO A 586 -2.40 9.39 -45.85
N ALA A 587 -3.53 10.10 -45.96
CA ALA A 587 -3.70 11.16 -46.96
C ALA A 587 -2.99 12.48 -46.58
N VAL A 588 -2.62 12.64 -45.31
CA VAL A 588 -2.00 13.85 -44.74
C VAL A 588 -0.57 13.61 -44.28
N ALA A 589 -0.30 12.45 -43.66
CA ALA A 589 1.00 12.04 -43.12
C ALA A 589 1.53 10.76 -43.78
N THR A 590 2.78 10.39 -43.47
CA THR A 590 3.42 9.16 -43.95
C THR A 590 3.30 7.98 -43.00
N THR A 591 2.41 8.07 -42.01
CA THR A 591 2.25 7.04 -40.98
C THR A 591 1.80 5.72 -41.59
N GLU A 592 2.59 4.68 -41.36
CA GLU A 592 2.34 3.30 -41.77
C GLU A 592 1.85 2.46 -40.60
N ARG A 593 2.33 2.75 -39.39
CA ARG A 593 2.09 1.96 -38.18
C ARG A 593 1.84 2.82 -36.94
N VAL A 594 0.96 2.34 -36.08
CA VAL A 594 0.68 2.89 -34.75
C VAL A 594 1.07 1.84 -33.70
N TRP A 595 1.80 2.28 -32.69
CA TRP A 595 2.25 1.48 -31.56
C TRP A 595 1.66 2.06 -30.28
N PHE A 596 0.70 1.40 -29.66
CA PHE A 596 0.09 1.85 -28.40
C PHE A 596 0.68 1.08 -27.22
N CYS A 597 1.37 1.80 -26.34
CA CYS A 597 2.03 1.27 -25.14
C CYS A 597 1.20 1.65 -23.90
N GLY A 598 0.25 0.77 -23.52
CA GLY A 598 -0.61 0.95 -22.34
C GLY A 598 0.09 0.64 -21.02
N GLY A 599 1.19 -0.11 -21.06
CA GLY A 599 1.99 -0.52 -19.91
C GLY A 599 1.32 -1.58 -19.02
N SER A 600 2.02 -2.03 -17.99
CA SER A 600 1.50 -2.90 -16.92
C SER A 600 1.59 -2.22 -15.54
N PHE A 601 1.09 -2.89 -14.50
CA PHE A 601 1.03 -2.29 -13.15
C PHE A 601 2.45 -2.04 -12.60
N PRO A 602 2.72 -0.88 -11.97
CA PRO A 602 1.77 0.06 -11.39
C PRO A 602 1.34 1.22 -12.30
N ASN A 603 1.76 1.24 -13.57
CA ASN A 603 1.65 2.42 -14.41
C ASN A 603 0.75 2.22 -15.63
N ASN A 604 0.01 1.12 -15.67
CA ASN A 604 -0.90 0.80 -16.75
C ASN A 604 -1.96 1.88 -16.96
N GLN A 605 -2.29 2.12 -18.22
CA GLN A 605 -3.28 3.09 -18.63
C GLN A 605 -4.22 2.48 -19.65
N ALA A 606 -5.47 2.28 -19.23
CA ALA A 606 -6.55 1.83 -20.08
C ALA A 606 -6.81 2.83 -21.23
N MET A 607 -7.07 2.29 -22.42
CA MET A 607 -7.38 3.09 -23.59
C MET A 607 -8.73 3.82 -23.43
N ASN A 608 -8.72 5.13 -23.58
CA ASN A 608 -9.92 5.96 -23.50
C ASN A 608 -10.75 5.87 -24.80
N ALA A 609 -12.03 6.27 -24.74
CA ALA A 609 -12.96 6.17 -25.86
C ALA A 609 -12.53 6.95 -27.11
N ALA A 610 -11.90 8.12 -26.95
CA ALA A 610 -11.44 8.94 -28.07
C ALA A 610 -10.24 8.31 -28.77
N SER A 611 -9.32 7.72 -28.01
CA SER A 611 -8.16 6.99 -28.50
C SER A 611 -8.55 5.69 -29.20
N ALA A 612 -9.51 4.95 -28.63
CA ALA A 612 -10.09 3.77 -29.25
C ALA A 612 -10.67 4.07 -30.63
N LEU A 613 -11.45 5.16 -30.76
CA LEU A 613 -11.97 5.62 -32.04
C LEU A 613 -10.85 6.03 -33.02
N ALA A 614 -9.84 6.78 -32.55
CA ALA A 614 -8.73 7.23 -33.39
C ALA A 614 -7.91 6.06 -33.97
N ILE A 615 -7.64 5.03 -33.16
CA ILE A 615 -6.95 3.82 -33.61
C ILE A 615 -7.81 3.01 -34.58
N ALA A 616 -9.11 2.87 -34.32
CA ALA A 616 -10.02 2.17 -35.23
C ALA A 616 -10.15 2.87 -36.60
N GLU A 617 -10.19 4.20 -36.61
CA GLU A 617 -10.17 4.98 -37.85
C GLU A 617 -8.84 4.84 -38.61
N ALA A 618 -7.70 4.87 -37.90
CA ALA A 618 -6.38 4.65 -38.49
C ALA A 618 -6.27 3.25 -39.12
N GLN A 619 -6.72 2.22 -38.41
CA GLN A 619 -6.77 0.84 -38.90
C GLN A 619 -7.60 0.74 -40.18
N ALA A 620 -8.79 1.33 -40.20
CA ALA A 620 -9.66 1.31 -41.37
C ALA A 620 -9.03 2.00 -42.60
N LEU A 621 -8.11 2.96 -42.38
CA LEU A 621 -7.33 3.63 -43.43
C LEU A 621 -6.12 2.83 -43.91
N GLY A 622 -5.86 1.65 -43.35
CA GLY A 622 -4.77 0.77 -43.75
C GLY A 622 -3.51 0.85 -42.89
N ILE A 623 -3.53 1.60 -41.79
CA ILE A 623 -2.39 1.71 -40.87
C ILE A 623 -2.32 0.46 -39.99
N GLY A 624 -1.14 -0.17 -39.92
CA GLY A 624 -0.92 -1.33 -39.06
C GLY A 624 -0.95 -0.94 -37.58
N ILE A 625 -1.63 -1.73 -36.76
CA ILE A 625 -1.84 -1.44 -35.34
C ILE A 625 -1.10 -2.46 -34.48
N TYR A 626 -0.32 -1.96 -33.54
CA TYR A 626 0.22 -2.71 -32.42
C TYR A 626 -0.34 -2.14 -31.12
N VAL A 627 -0.85 -2.99 -30.24
CA VAL A 627 -1.31 -2.60 -28.89
C VAL A 627 -0.76 -3.56 -27.85
N GLU A 628 -0.25 -3.00 -26.77
CA GLU A 628 0.08 -3.74 -25.55
C GLU A 628 -0.55 -3.11 -24.31
N SER A 629 -0.92 -3.95 -23.35
CA SER A 629 -1.35 -3.53 -22.00
C SER A 629 -1.33 -4.72 -21.04
N GLY A 630 -0.98 -4.51 -19.78
CA GLY A 630 -1.25 -5.48 -18.70
C GLY A 630 -2.61 -5.19 -18.04
N ASP A 631 -3.21 -6.22 -17.45
CA ASP A 631 -4.50 -6.23 -16.75
C ASP A 631 -5.73 -5.92 -17.64
N ALA A 632 -6.86 -6.59 -17.37
CA ALA A 632 -8.02 -6.67 -18.28
C ALA A 632 -8.60 -5.29 -18.62
N TRP A 633 -8.37 -4.30 -17.77
CA TRP A 633 -8.75 -2.90 -17.96
C TRP A 633 -8.02 -2.24 -19.14
N GLY A 634 -6.83 -2.72 -19.50
CA GLY A 634 -6.06 -2.32 -20.66
C GLY A 634 -6.74 -2.58 -22.00
N PHE A 635 -7.51 -3.69 -22.06
CA PHE A 635 -8.21 -4.17 -23.26
C PHE A 635 -9.74 -4.03 -23.19
N ASP A 636 -10.30 -3.42 -22.14
CA ASP A 636 -11.71 -3.07 -22.04
C ASP A 636 -11.92 -1.58 -22.39
N PRO A 637 -11.90 -1.20 -23.69
CA PRO A 637 -12.17 0.17 -24.07
C PRO A 637 -13.63 0.51 -23.74
N LEU A 638 -13.85 1.70 -23.19
CA LEU A 638 -15.20 2.26 -23.01
C LEU A 638 -15.97 2.41 -24.34
N ASP A 639 -15.28 2.34 -25.49
CA ASP A 639 -15.86 2.45 -26.83
C ASP A 639 -15.77 1.11 -27.61
N PRO A 640 -16.91 0.59 -28.12
CA PRO A 640 -16.94 -0.67 -28.85
C PRO A 640 -16.25 -0.62 -30.23
N ALA A 641 -15.83 0.55 -30.73
CA ALA A 641 -15.20 0.67 -32.05
C ALA A 641 -13.82 -0.01 -32.12
N PHE A 642 -13.01 0.08 -31.05
CA PHE A 642 -11.72 -0.59 -30.98
C PHE A 642 -11.89 -2.10 -30.71
N SER A 643 -12.81 -2.48 -29.83
CA SER A 643 -13.11 -3.89 -29.57
C SER A 643 -13.78 -4.60 -30.75
N ALA A 644 -14.37 -3.87 -31.69
CA ALA A 644 -14.92 -4.42 -32.93
C ALA A 644 -13.84 -4.67 -34.01
N ILE A 645 -12.58 -4.28 -33.75
CA ILE A 645 -11.44 -4.72 -34.54
C ILE A 645 -11.13 -6.15 -34.07
N ASP A 646 -11.21 -7.08 -35.00
CA ASP A 646 -10.99 -8.49 -34.74
C ASP A 646 -9.55 -8.73 -34.24
N GLY A 647 -9.39 -9.66 -33.29
CA GLY A 647 -8.11 -9.96 -32.64
C GLY A 647 -7.70 -9.05 -31.46
N ILE A 648 -8.56 -8.12 -31.02
CA ILE A 648 -8.29 -7.25 -29.86
C ILE A 648 -8.84 -7.82 -28.54
N GLY A 649 -10.09 -8.29 -28.51
CA GLY A 649 -10.83 -8.42 -27.24
C GLY A 649 -11.85 -9.56 -27.13
N ASP A 650 -11.79 -10.55 -28.01
CA ASP A 650 -12.72 -11.68 -27.96
C ASP A 650 -12.39 -12.64 -26.80
N GLY A 651 -12.94 -12.36 -25.63
CA GLY A 651 -12.81 -13.24 -24.47
C GLY A 651 -11.48 -13.10 -23.73
N VAL A 652 -11.10 -11.85 -23.40
CA VAL A 652 -10.04 -11.56 -22.44
C VAL A 652 -10.41 -12.14 -21.08
N VAL A 653 -9.52 -12.95 -20.51
CA VAL A 653 -9.65 -13.45 -19.15
C VAL A 653 -8.61 -12.77 -18.29
N ASP A 654 -9.11 -12.12 -17.23
CA ASP A 654 -8.30 -11.49 -16.19
C ASP A 654 -7.19 -12.43 -15.71
N GLY A 655 -5.97 -11.91 -15.79
CA GLY A 655 -4.72 -12.64 -15.67
C GLY A 655 -4.26 -12.98 -14.26
N ASP A 656 -2.99 -13.39 -14.18
CA ASP A 656 -2.22 -13.46 -12.94
C ASP A 656 -0.75 -13.12 -13.20
N ASP A 657 0.08 -13.15 -12.16
CA ASP A 657 1.51 -12.81 -12.23
C ASP A 657 2.43 -13.93 -12.69
N SER A 658 1.88 -15.09 -13.08
CA SER A 658 2.69 -16.27 -13.40
C SER A 658 3.46 -16.16 -14.71
N PHE A 659 3.15 -15.15 -15.54
CA PHE A 659 3.77 -14.96 -16.84
C PHE A 659 5.19 -14.38 -16.71
N VAL A 660 6.19 -15.26 -16.58
CA VAL A 660 7.61 -14.88 -16.46
C VAL A 660 8.46 -15.35 -17.65
N ALA A 661 7.88 -16.20 -18.50
CA ALA A 661 8.51 -16.67 -19.73
C ALA A 661 7.46 -17.02 -20.78
N MET A 662 7.84 -16.89 -22.05
CA MET A 662 6.94 -17.02 -23.19
C MET A 662 7.52 -17.88 -24.32
N ASN A 663 6.63 -18.53 -25.06
CA ASN A 663 6.93 -19.17 -26.32
C ASN A 663 6.18 -18.45 -27.44
N GLY A 664 6.86 -18.18 -28.55
CA GLY A 664 6.23 -17.69 -29.76
C GLY A 664 5.51 -18.82 -30.50
N LEU A 665 4.43 -18.47 -31.16
CA LEU A 665 3.59 -19.36 -31.96
C LEU A 665 3.63 -18.94 -33.43
N ASP A 666 3.29 -19.89 -34.31
CA ASP A 666 3.04 -19.60 -35.72
C ASP A 666 1.54 -19.31 -35.89
N SER A 667 1.21 -18.10 -36.34
CA SER A 667 -0.16 -17.70 -36.64
C SER A 667 -0.77 -18.45 -37.82
N THR A 668 0.07 -19.02 -38.71
CA THR A 668 -0.30 -19.53 -40.04
C THR A 668 -0.84 -18.48 -41.01
N PHE A 669 -0.89 -17.21 -40.59
CA PHE A 669 -1.36 -16.06 -41.37
C PHE A 669 -0.24 -15.04 -41.63
N GLY A 670 1.02 -15.49 -41.61
CA GLY A 670 2.20 -14.72 -42.00
C GLY A 670 3.03 -14.12 -40.85
N LEU A 671 2.56 -14.20 -39.60
CA LEU A 671 3.37 -13.94 -38.41
C LEU A 671 3.82 -15.26 -37.78
N ASP A 672 5.09 -15.61 -37.97
CA ASP A 672 5.72 -16.80 -37.35
C ASP A 672 6.72 -16.37 -36.27
N LEU A 673 6.39 -16.70 -35.02
CA LEU A 673 7.24 -16.46 -33.84
C LEU A 673 7.79 -17.76 -33.25
N SER A 674 7.61 -18.90 -33.92
CA SER A 674 7.95 -20.24 -33.40
C SER A 674 9.45 -20.43 -33.10
N SER A 675 10.32 -19.57 -33.62
CA SER A 675 11.75 -19.54 -33.28
C SER A 675 12.04 -19.08 -31.85
N TYR A 676 11.10 -18.37 -31.21
CA TYR A 676 11.24 -17.87 -29.85
C TYR A 676 10.72 -18.91 -28.86
N ALA A 677 11.63 -19.52 -28.10
CA ALA A 677 11.29 -20.56 -27.12
C ALA A 677 11.87 -20.21 -25.75
N ALA A 678 11.01 -20.26 -24.72
CA ALA A 678 11.32 -19.95 -23.33
C ALA A 678 12.03 -18.60 -23.16
N ILE A 679 11.56 -17.56 -23.87
CA ILE A 679 12.07 -16.21 -23.72
C ILE A 679 11.61 -15.66 -22.38
N THR A 680 12.52 -15.08 -21.61
CA THR A 680 12.19 -14.44 -20.33
C THR A 680 11.40 -13.16 -20.57
N TYR A 681 10.38 -12.92 -19.74
CA TYR A 681 9.71 -11.63 -19.62
C TYR A 681 10.18 -10.94 -18.34
N ASN A 682 10.71 -9.73 -18.46
CA ASN A 682 11.06 -8.90 -17.31
C ASN A 682 9.87 -7.99 -17.00
N GLN A 683 9.26 -8.21 -15.84
CA GLN A 683 8.07 -7.50 -15.37
C GLN A 683 8.40 -6.11 -14.82
N ASP A 684 7.40 -5.22 -14.84
CA ASP A 684 7.50 -3.82 -14.42
C ASP A 684 7.60 -3.70 -12.88
N ASN A 685 7.00 -4.64 -12.16
CA ASN A 685 7.06 -4.75 -10.71
C ASN A 685 7.61 -6.11 -10.24
N ALA A 686 8.75 -6.08 -9.55
CA ALA A 686 9.39 -7.27 -8.97
C ALA A 686 8.64 -7.88 -7.76
N ALA A 687 7.54 -7.27 -7.31
CA ALA A 687 6.73 -7.73 -6.19
C ALA A 687 5.52 -8.60 -6.60
N ASP A 688 5.54 -9.16 -7.82
CA ASP A 688 4.51 -10.04 -8.38
C ASP A 688 3.12 -9.36 -8.45
N ASN A 689 2.96 -8.32 -9.28
CA ASN A 689 1.65 -7.68 -9.49
C ASN A 689 1.48 -7.06 -10.90
N ASP A 690 2.13 -7.60 -11.92
CA ASP A 690 2.11 -7.14 -13.33
C ASP A 690 0.90 -7.67 -14.14
N TRP A 691 0.19 -8.67 -13.61
CA TRP A 691 -1.11 -9.22 -14.05
C TRP A 691 -1.29 -9.30 -15.58
N THR A 692 -0.66 -10.32 -16.18
CA THR A 692 -0.76 -10.58 -17.63
C THR A 692 -2.06 -11.32 -17.96
N ASP A 693 -2.92 -10.72 -18.76
CA ASP A 693 -4.18 -11.31 -19.19
C ASP A 693 -4.01 -12.42 -20.22
N GLN A 694 -5.02 -13.29 -20.22
CA GLN A 694 -5.12 -14.37 -21.16
C GLN A 694 -5.98 -13.92 -22.34
N LEU A 695 -5.37 -13.86 -23.51
CA LEU A 695 -6.01 -13.47 -24.75
C LEU A 695 -6.44 -14.73 -25.51
N VAL A 696 -7.65 -14.71 -26.08
CA VAL A 696 -8.16 -15.80 -26.90
C VAL A 696 -8.30 -15.31 -28.34
N ALA A 697 -7.68 -16.02 -29.28
CA ALA A 697 -7.93 -15.79 -30.70
C ALA A 697 -9.28 -16.39 -31.08
N THR A 698 -10.26 -15.55 -31.44
CA THR A 698 -11.56 -16.00 -31.97
C THR A 698 -11.94 -15.25 -33.25
N ASP A 699 -12.98 -15.72 -33.94
CA ASP A 699 -13.48 -15.19 -35.21
C ASP A 699 -14.93 -14.69 -35.09
N LEU A 700 -15.34 -14.22 -33.91
CA LEU A 700 -16.74 -13.90 -33.61
C LEU A 700 -17.21 -12.58 -34.23
N ASP A 701 -16.29 -11.76 -34.75
CA ASP A 701 -16.53 -10.42 -35.28
C ASP A 701 -16.64 -10.33 -36.82
N LEU A 702 -17.00 -9.15 -37.31
CA LEU A 702 -17.50 -8.91 -38.68
C LEU A 702 -16.41 -8.80 -39.77
N LEU A 703 -15.12 -8.96 -39.45
CA LEU A 703 -14.01 -8.60 -40.35
C LEU A 703 -13.23 -9.77 -40.98
N GLY A 704 -13.50 -11.03 -40.63
CA GLY A 704 -12.90 -12.22 -41.30
C GLY A 704 -12.23 -13.21 -40.34
N PRO A 705 -11.92 -14.45 -40.76
CA PRO A 705 -11.53 -15.53 -39.85
C PRO A 705 -10.03 -15.64 -39.53
N GLU A 706 -9.18 -14.71 -39.99
CA GLU A 706 -7.72 -14.85 -39.98
C GLU A 706 -7.08 -14.33 -38.67
N ALA A 707 -7.57 -14.84 -37.53
CA ALA A 707 -7.06 -14.55 -36.20
C ALA A 707 -6.32 -15.77 -35.61
N ALA A 708 -5.16 -15.55 -34.99
CA ALA A 708 -4.42 -16.61 -34.32
C ALA A 708 -3.62 -16.10 -33.11
N ALA A 709 -3.44 -16.99 -32.12
CA ALA A 709 -2.55 -16.71 -31.00
C ALA A 709 -1.09 -16.72 -31.46
N VAL A 710 -0.30 -15.75 -31.01
CA VAL A 710 1.12 -15.58 -31.39
C VAL A 710 2.08 -15.68 -30.21
N TRP A 711 1.57 -15.54 -28.98
CA TRP A 711 2.33 -15.76 -27.76
C TRP A 711 1.56 -16.64 -26.80
N GLN A 712 2.29 -17.49 -26.08
CA GLN A 712 1.76 -18.30 -24.99
C GLN A 712 2.74 -18.34 -23.81
N GLU A 713 2.20 -18.58 -22.62
CA GLU A 713 2.99 -18.87 -21.43
C GLU A 713 3.89 -20.10 -21.70
N SER A 714 5.11 -20.09 -21.14
CA SER A 714 6.16 -21.07 -21.40
C SER A 714 5.77 -22.55 -21.19
N THR A 715 4.80 -22.84 -20.31
CA THR A 715 4.26 -24.19 -20.07
C THR A 715 3.05 -24.52 -20.95
N GLY A 716 2.56 -23.57 -21.74
CA GLY A 716 1.50 -23.72 -22.73
C GLY A 716 0.08 -23.70 -22.14
N LEU A 717 -0.11 -23.03 -21.00
CA LEU A 717 -1.40 -22.99 -20.31
C LEU A 717 -2.40 -22.02 -20.94
N TYR A 718 -1.94 -20.86 -21.37
CA TYR A 718 -2.76 -19.78 -21.91
C TYR A 718 -1.97 -18.94 -22.91
N SER A 719 -2.70 -18.24 -23.77
CA SER A 719 -2.15 -17.33 -24.77
C SER A 719 -2.17 -15.89 -24.24
N THR A 720 -1.19 -15.09 -24.65
CA THR A 720 -1.03 -13.70 -24.19
C THR A 720 -0.84 -12.72 -25.35
N GLY A 721 -0.97 -13.20 -26.59
CA GLY A 721 -0.87 -12.36 -27.78
C GLY A 721 -1.68 -12.92 -28.93
N VAL A 722 -2.29 -12.04 -29.71
CA VAL A 722 -3.12 -12.33 -30.87
C VAL A 722 -2.64 -11.52 -32.05
N TYR A 723 -2.63 -12.14 -33.23
CA TYR A 723 -2.42 -11.47 -34.50
C TYR A 723 -3.63 -11.66 -35.39
N TYR A 724 -3.97 -10.60 -36.09
CA TYR A 724 -5.08 -10.58 -37.02
C TYR A 724 -4.67 -10.07 -38.40
N ASN A 725 -4.81 -10.94 -39.39
CA ASN A 725 -4.56 -10.64 -40.79
C ASN A 725 -5.86 -10.20 -41.51
N THR A 726 -6.35 -8.99 -41.23
CA THR A 726 -7.66 -8.54 -41.75
C THR A 726 -7.79 -8.54 -43.29
N ASP A 727 -8.98 -8.84 -43.81
CA ASP A 727 -9.32 -8.67 -45.24
C ASP A 727 -9.37 -7.20 -45.68
N THR A 728 -9.62 -6.26 -44.76
CA THR A 728 -9.77 -4.82 -45.05
C THR A 728 -9.19 -3.94 -43.94
N GLY A 729 -8.40 -2.93 -44.33
CA GLY A 729 -7.70 -2.06 -43.38
C GLY A 729 -6.30 -2.60 -43.05
N GLY A 730 -5.69 -2.06 -41.99
CA GLY A 730 -4.37 -2.43 -41.51
C GLY A 730 -4.41 -3.66 -40.60
N LYS A 731 -3.31 -4.41 -40.55
CA LYS A 731 -3.20 -5.61 -39.72
C LYS A 731 -3.01 -5.24 -38.25
N VAL A 732 -3.26 -6.19 -37.35
CA VAL A 732 -3.31 -5.90 -35.92
C VAL A 732 -2.53 -6.95 -35.14
N ILE A 733 -1.67 -6.49 -34.23
CA ILE A 733 -1.00 -7.30 -33.21
C ILE A 733 -1.43 -6.76 -31.85
N CYS A 734 -1.86 -7.66 -30.97
CA CYS A 734 -2.18 -7.34 -29.58
C CYS A 734 -1.51 -8.30 -28.63
N GLN A 735 -1.02 -7.79 -27.50
CA GLN A 735 -0.36 -8.61 -26.50
C GLN A 735 -0.52 -8.05 -25.09
N SER A 736 -0.71 -8.93 -24.11
CA SER A 736 -0.97 -8.53 -22.71
C SER A 736 0.30 -8.29 -21.88
N TRP A 737 1.44 -8.07 -22.54
CA TRP A 737 2.73 -7.91 -21.90
C TRP A 737 3.56 -6.85 -22.62
N GLU A 738 4.48 -6.24 -21.90
CA GLU A 738 5.24 -5.07 -22.35
C GLU A 738 6.41 -5.44 -23.24
N PHE A 739 6.47 -4.89 -24.46
CA PHE A 739 7.57 -5.11 -25.41
C PHE A 739 8.95 -4.84 -24.78
N GLY A 740 9.05 -3.77 -23.96
CA GLY A 740 10.29 -3.42 -23.26
C GLY A 740 10.79 -4.52 -22.31
N GLY A 741 9.88 -5.36 -21.80
CA GLY A 741 10.18 -6.51 -20.95
C GLY A 741 10.68 -7.75 -21.71
N PHE A 742 10.62 -7.77 -23.05
CA PHE A 742 11.07 -8.91 -23.87
C PHE A 742 12.56 -9.21 -23.68
N GLY A 743 12.89 -10.37 -23.12
CA GLY A 743 14.28 -10.78 -22.87
C GLY A 743 15.07 -11.27 -24.09
N GLY A 744 14.45 -11.32 -25.27
CA GLY A 744 15.08 -11.72 -26.53
C GLY A 744 15.69 -10.54 -27.31
N ASP A 745 15.98 -10.75 -28.59
CA ASP A 745 16.44 -9.68 -29.48
C ASP A 745 15.24 -8.82 -29.93
N GLN A 746 15.04 -7.68 -29.27
CA GLN A 746 13.96 -6.74 -29.57
C GLN A 746 14.02 -6.19 -31.00
N ASN A 747 15.22 -6.01 -31.59
CA ASN A 747 15.35 -5.55 -32.97
C ASN A 747 14.89 -6.62 -33.97
N ALA A 748 15.15 -7.89 -33.67
CA ALA A 748 14.66 -8.99 -34.49
C ALA A 748 13.14 -9.13 -34.38
N LEU A 749 12.59 -8.99 -33.16
CA LEU A 749 11.15 -9.07 -32.94
C LEU A 749 10.39 -7.94 -33.65
N ILE A 750 10.87 -6.69 -33.55
CA ILE A 750 10.20 -5.55 -34.20
C ILE A 750 10.17 -5.69 -35.72
N GLU A 751 11.23 -6.21 -36.35
CA GLU A 751 11.24 -6.46 -37.80
C GLU A 751 10.23 -7.53 -38.21
N THR A 752 10.07 -8.58 -37.39
CA THR A 752 9.04 -9.60 -37.62
C THR A 752 7.63 -8.98 -37.51
N TYR A 753 7.38 -8.15 -36.50
CA TYR A 753 6.11 -7.42 -36.36
C TYR A 753 5.84 -6.48 -37.52
N ILE A 754 6.81 -5.67 -37.93
CA ILE A 754 6.71 -4.77 -39.09
C ILE A 754 6.36 -5.55 -40.36
N THR A 755 7.03 -6.68 -40.59
CA THR A 755 6.77 -7.51 -41.77
C THR A 755 5.33 -8.02 -41.79
N ALA A 756 4.82 -8.46 -40.64
CA ALA A 756 3.43 -8.86 -40.47
C ALA A 756 2.46 -7.68 -40.71
N LEU A 757 2.71 -6.53 -40.09
CA LEU A 757 1.87 -5.34 -40.18
C LEU A 757 1.82 -4.74 -41.60
N ASP A 758 2.94 -4.74 -42.33
CA ASP A 758 3.05 -4.12 -43.67
C ASP A 758 2.47 -4.98 -44.78
N SER A 759 2.68 -6.30 -44.70
CA SER A 759 2.46 -7.21 -45.83
C SER A 759 1.50 -8.36 -45.54
N GLY A 760 0.93 -8.42 -44.32
CA GLY A 760 0.28 -9.63 -43.82
C GLY A 760 1.29 -10.72 -43.47
N GLY A 761 2.59 -10.43 -43.53
CA GLY A 761 3.65 -11.39 -43.29
C GLY A 761 4.01 -12.22 -44.52
N GLY A 762 5.11 -11.87 -45.18
CA GLY A 762 5.81 -12.73 -46.14
C GLY A 762 6.79 -13.69 -45.48
N GLY A 763 6.52 -14.08 -44.23
CA GLY A 763 7.40 -14.86 -43.36
C GLY A 763 6.78 -16.18 -42.94
N GLY A 764 6.20 -16.94 -43.87
CA GLY A 764 6.18 -18.39 -43.68
C GLY A 764 7.63 -18.91 -43.59
N PRO A 765 7.88 -20.13 -43.10
CA PRO A 765 9.17 -20.77 -43.32
C PRO A 765 9.52 -20.59 -44.79
N THR A 766 10.75 -20.23 -45.13
CA THR A 766 11.19 -20.28 -46.54
C THR A 766 10.73 -21.64 -47.06
N LEU A 767 9.75 -21.66 -47.98
CA LEU A 767 9.21 -22.91 -48.53
C LEU A 767 10.42 -23.81 -48.82
N PRO A 768 10.43 -25.07 -48.34
CA PRO A 768 11.62 -25.90 -48.40
C PRO A 768 12.17 -25.90 -49.82
N GLU A 769 13.33 -25.26 -50.03
CA GLU A 769 13.92 -25.19 -51.36
C GLU A 769 14.14 -26.61 -51.87
N PHE A 770 13.76 -26.86 -53.12
CA PHE A 770 13.92 -28.17 -53.73
C PHE A 770 14.42 -28.07 -55.16
N ARG A 771 14.84 -29.21 -55.71
CA ARG A 771 15.08 -29.35 -57.15
C ARG A 771 13.91 -30.11 -57.75
N ARG A 772 13.15 -29.44 -58.64
CA ARG A 772 12.06 -30.08 -59.34
C ARG A 772 12.60 -31.29 -60.09
N GLY A 773 11.93 -32.43 -59.94
CA GLY A 773 12.35 -33.68 -60.57
C GLY A 773 13.13 -34.66 -59.69
N ASP A 774 13.70 -34.25 -58.57
CA ASP A 774 14.44 -35.14 -57.64
C ASP A 774 13.49 -35.82 -56.64
N SER A 775 12.87 -36.92 -57.06
CA SER A 775 11.86 -37.61 -56.23
C SER A 775 12.47 -38.41 -55.09
N ASN A 776 13.70 -38.89 -55.23
CA ASN A 776 14.33 -39.75 -54.23
C ASN A 776 15.19 -38.96 -53.21
N GLY A 777 15.35 -37.65 -53.41
CA GLY A 777 16.05 -36.74 -52.51
C GLY A 777 17.56 -36.93 -52.51
N ASP A 778 18.14 -37.48 -53.59
CA ASP A 778 19.58 -37.76 -53.69
C ASP A 778 20.42 -36.62 -54.29
N ALA A 779 19.78 -35.45 -54.48
CA ALA A 779 20.33 -34.22 -55.03
C ALA A 779 20.66 -34.28 -56.53
N GLY A 780 20.22 -35.31 -57.27
CA GLY A 780 20.49 -35.43 -58.69
C GLY A 780 19.29 -35.86 -59.53
N PHE A 781 18.84 -35.02 -60.46
CA PHE A 781 17.80 -35.40 -61.42
C PHE A 781 18.28 -36.44 -62.45
N ASN A 782 17.85 -37.70 -62.28
CA ASN A 782 18.24 -38.83 -63.12
C ASN A 782 17.14 -39.91 -63.22
N ILE A 783 17.47 -41.06 -63.82
CA ILE A 783 16.47 -42.13 -64.03
C ILE A 783 15.99 -42.76 -62.71
N ALA A 784 16.78 -42.68 -61.64
CA ALA A 784 16.41 -43.18 -60.32
C ALA A 784 15.16 -42.47 -59.78
N ASP A 785 14.96 -41.19 -60.09
CA ASP A 785 13.78 -40.41 -59.68
C ASP A 785 12.49 -40.91 -60.33
N ALA A 786 12.54 -41.16 -61.64
CA ALA A 786 11.39 -41.69 -62.36
C ALA A 786 11.05 -43.10 -61.85
N VAL A 787 12.06 -43.91 -61.52
CA VAL A 787 11.85 -45.25 -60.94
C VAL A 787 11.29 -45.17 -59.52
N PHE A 788 11.80 -44.26 -58.70
CA PHE A 788 11.34 -44.04 -57.33
C PHE A 788 9.86 -43.61 -57.31
N LEU A 789 9.51 -42.62 -58.14
CA LEU A 789 8.14 -42.15 -58.30
C LEU A 789 7.19 -43.27 -58.79
N LEU A 790 7.57 -44.01 -59.83
CA LEU A 790 6.76 -45.14 -60.32
C LEU A 790 6.62 -46.27 -59.29
N ALA A 791 7.64 -46.49 -58.46
CA ALA A 791 7.58 -47.46 -57.38
C ALA A 791 6.60 -47.02 -56.28
N ALA A 792 6.60 -45.73 -55.91
CA ALA A 792 5.63 -45.16 -54.98
C ALA A 792 4.18 -45.27 -55.52
N LEU A 793 3.97 -44.95 -56.80
CA LEU A 793 2.64 -44.96 -57.41
C LEU A 793 2.05 -46.36 -57.64
N PHE A 794 2.88 -47.35 -58.00
CA PHE A 794 2.38 -48.64 -58.52
C PHE A 794 2.91 -49.89 -57.82
N SER A 795 3.98 -49.77 -57.02
CA SER A 795 4.69 -50.93 -56.46
C SER A 795 4.80 -50.92 -54.94
N GLY A 796 4.12 -49.98 -54.25
CA GLY A 796 4.13 -49.86 -52.80
C GLY A 796 5.45 -49.35 -52.22
N GLY A 797 6.24 -48.62 -53.01
CA GLY A 797 7.40 -47.89 -52.52
C GLY A 797 6.99 -46.72 -51.60
N PRO A 798 7.91 -46.20 -50.76
CA PRO A 798 7.63 -45.03 -49.95
C PRO A 798 7.33 -43.81 -50.82
N PRO A 799 6.40 -42.92 -50.42
CA PRO A 799 6.23 -41.62 -51.08
C PRO A 799 7.48 -40.75 -50.87
N SER A 800 7.68 -39.78 -51.77
CA SER A 800 8.76 -38.80 -51.61
C SER A 800 8.53 -37.96 -50.35
N SER A 801 9.62 -37.53 -49.71
CA SER A 801 9.56 -36.54 -48.63
C SER A 801 9.30 -35.12 -49.12
N CYS A 802 9.36 -34.90 -50.44
CA CYS A 802 9.10 -33.63 -51.10
C CYS A 802 8.15 -33.86 -52.28
N ALA A 803 6.87 -33.48 -52.11
CA ALA A 803 5.85 -33.73 -53.11
C ALA A 803 6.06 -32.86 -54.36
N ASP A 804 6.51 -31.61 -54.18
CA ASP A 804 6.79 -30.68 -55.29
C ASP A 804 7.97 -31.13 -56.16
N ALA A 805 8.97 -31.78 -55.57
CA ALA A 805 10.03 -32.41 -56.36
C ALA A 805 9.52 -33.60 -57.21
N SER A 806 8.39 -34.18 -56.81
CA SER A 806 7.74 -35.30 -57.50
C SER A 806 6.72 -34.87 -58.54
N ASP A 807 6.14 -33.68 -58.41
CA ASP A 807 5.37 -33.00 -59.45
C ASP A 807 6.32 -32.36 -60.47
N ALA A 808 6.67 -33.15 -61.48
CA ALA A 808 7.69 -32.80 -62.46
C ALA A 808 7.16 -31.85 -63.53
N ASN A 809 5.85 -31.87 -63.77
CA ASN A 809 5.21 -31.06 -64.80
C ASN A 809 4.36 -29.92 -64.25
N ASP A 810 4.40 -29.72 -62.93
CA ASP A 810 3.92 -28.52 -62.24
C ASP A 810 2.42 -28.31 -62.49
N ASP A 811 1.64 -29.41 -62.35
CA ASP A 811 0.18 -29.40 -62.58
C ASP A 811 -0.66 -29.56 -61.30
N GLY A 812 -0.01 -29.56 -60.14
CA GLY A 812 -0.61 -29.66 -58.82
C GLY A 812 -0.98 -31.09 -58.43
N GLY A 813 -0.33 -32.10 -59.00
CA GLY A 813 -0.65 -33.49 -58.70
C GLY A 813 0.42 -34.52 -59.07
N VAL A 814 0.96 -35.20 -58.06
CA VAL A 814 1.94 -36.30 -58.27
C VAL A 814 1.30 -37.57 -58.85
N ASN A 815 1.52 -37.83 -60.14
CA ASN A 815 0.94 -38.94 -60.87
C ASN A 815 1.86 -39.51 -61.99
N ILE A 816 1.29 -40.30 -62.92
CA ILE A 816 2.07 -40.94 -64.00
C ILE A 816 2.55 -39.93 -65.06
N ALA A 817 1.88 -38.79 -65.20
CA ALA A 817 2.26 -37.71 -66.10
C ALA A 817 3.66 -37.18 -65.74
N ASP A 818 3.96 -37.07 -64.44
CA ASP A 818 5.26 -36.64 -63.93
C ASP A 818 6.37 -37.59 -64.31
N ALA A 819 6.15 -38.89 -64.15
CA ALA A 819 7.14 -39.90 -64.54
C ALA A 819 7.42 -39.85 -66.05
N ILE A 820 6.39 -39.61 -66.87
CA ILE A 820 6.52 -39.43 -68.32
C ILE A 820 7.30 -38.14 -68.62
N PHE A 821 7.01 -37.05 -67.92
CA PHE A 821 7.67 -35.75 -68.08
C PHE A 821 9.16 -35.84 -67.73
N LYS A 822 9.50 -36.49 -66.59
CA LYS A 822 10.90 -36.75 -66.18
C LYS A 822 11.66 -37.54 -67.24
N LEU A 823 11.09 -38.64 -67.75
CA LEU A 823 11.73 -39.48 -68.77
C LEU A 823 11.86 -38.75 -70.13
N ALA A 824 10.89 -37.91 -70.49
CA ALA A 824 10.95 -37.10 -71.68
C ALA A 824 12.06 -36.04 -71.60
N ALA A 825 12.19 -35.36 -70.45
CA ALA A 825 13.25 -34.40 -70.17
C ALA A 825 14.64 -35.06 -70.18
N LEU A 826 14.78 -36.27 -69.63
CA LEU A 826 16.07 -36.99 -69.55
C LEU A 826 16.54 -37.58 -70.90
N PHE A 827 15.64 -38.16 -71.69
CA PHE A 827 16.05 -39.02 -72.82
C PHE A 827 15.50 -38.62 -74.19
N SER A 828 14.42 -37.84 -74.23
CA SER A 828 13.69 -37.57 -75.48
C SER A 828 13.78 -36.12 -75.95
N GLY A 829 14.55 -35.27 -75.25
CA GLY A 829 14.65 -33.85 -75.55
C GLY A 829 13.35 -33.09 -75.28
N GLY A 830 12.58 -33.54 -74.27
CA GLY A 830 11.40 -32.84 -73.77
C GLY A 830 11.73 -31.45 -73.20
N ALA A 831 10.70 -30.69 -72.84
CA ALA A 831 10.89 -29.40 -72.18
C ALA A 831 11.71 -29.58 -70.88
N PRO A 832 12.54 -28.58 -70.51
CA PRO A 832 13.14 -28.56 -69.18
C PRO A 832 12.02 -28.55 -68.12
N LEU A 833 12.34 -29.05 -66.92
CA LEU A 833 11.42 -28.97 -65.79
C LEU A 833 11.13 -27.49 -65.48
N PRO A 834 9.87 -27.14 -65.17
CA PRO A 834 9.50 -25.82 -64.66
C PRO A 834 10.37 -25.41 -63.46
N ASP A 835 10.47 -24.10 -63.23
CA ASP A 835 11.21 -23.55 -62.08
C ASP A 835 10.69 -24.18 -60.76
N PRO A 836 11.55 -24.48 -59.76
CA PRO A 836 12.98 -24.13 -59.64
C PRO A 836 13.93 -24.98 -60.53
N GLY A 837 13.39 -25.97 -61.24
CA GLY A 837 14.13 -26.82 -62.18
C GLY A 837 15.00 -27.89 -61.51
N SER A 838 15.71 -28.68 -62.31
CA SER A 838 16.48 -29.85 -61.83
C SER A 838 17.87 -29.54 -61.27
N VAL A 839 18.33 -28.28 -61.35
CA VAL A 839 19.74 -27.91 -61.11
C VAL A 839 19.88 -26.98 -59.91
N THR A 840 19.03 -25.97 -59.82
CA THR A 840 19.08 -24.95 -58.77
C THR A 840 18.03 -25.30 -57.72
N CYS A 841 18.40 -25.17 -56.45
CA CYS A 841 17.41 -25.16 -55.39
C CYS A 841 16.62 -23.86 -55.43
N GLY A 842 15.31 -23.95 -55.23
CA GLY A 842 14.45 -22.79 -55.11
C GLY A 842 13.08 -23.18 -54.61
N VAL A 843 12.29 -22.16 -54.31
CA VAL A 843 10.88 -22.29 -53.93
C VAL A 843 10.03 -22.62 -55.15
N ASP A 844 8.83 -23.19 -54.94
CA ASP A 844 7.84 -23.33 -56.01
C ASP A 844 7.29 -21.93 -56.38
N PRO A 845 7.53 -21.41 -57.60
CA PRO A 845 7.04 -20.08 -57.97
C PRO A 845 5.53 -20.04 -58.25
N THR A 846 4.89 -21.20 -58.30
CA THR A 846 3.47 -21.41 -58.63
C THR A 846 2.69 -22.03 -57.47
N ASP A 847 3.22 -21.95 -56.24
CA ASP A 847 2.67 -22.47 -54.99
C ASP A 847 1.23 -21.96 -54.71
N THR A 848 0.28 -22.62 -55.36
CA THR A 848 -1.15 -22.30 -55.34
C THR A 848 -1.99 -23.57 -55.17
N ASP A 849 -1.33 -24.71 -54.97
CA ASP A 849 -1.90 -26.03 -54.80
C ASP A 849 -1.49 -26.65 -53.44
N PRO A 850 -2.07 -27.79 -53.02
CA PRO A 850 -1.84 -28.34 -51.69
C PRO A 850 -0.55 -29.18 -51.55
N LEU A 851 0.28 -29.27 -52.59
CA LEU A 851 1.56 -29.99 -52.51
C LEU A 851 2.58 -29.15 -51.73
N ASP A 852 3.45 -29.84 -50.99
CA ASP A 852 4.49 -29.20 -50.18
C ASP A 852 5.68 -30.17 -50.01
N CYS A 853 6.81 -29.64 -49.54
CA CYS A 853 8.03 -30.36 -49.26
C CYS A 853 8.29 -30.56 -47.77
N ALA A 854 7.64 -31.56 -47.17
CA ALA A 854 7.83 -31.93 -45.77
C ALA A 854 9.30 -32.08 -45.32
N SER A 855 10.21 -32.53 -46.20
CA SER A 855 11.66 -32.32 -46.04
C SER A 855 12.42 -32.54 -47.36
N TYR A 856 13.35 -31.64 -47.68
CA TYR A 856 14.29 -31.77 -48.78
C TYR A 856 15.65 -31.17 -48.39
N ASN A 857 16.75 -31.88 -48.67
CA ASN A 857 18.08 -31.42 -48.30
C ASN A 857 18.79 -30.82 -49.52
N CYS A 858 18.75 -29.50 -49.63
CA CYS A 858 19.44 -28.80 -50.70
C CYS A 858 20.97 -28.83 -50.50
N PRO A 859 21.74 -29.38 -51.47
CA PRO A 859 23.18 -29.61 -51.36
C PRO A 859 24.07 -28.39 -51.65
#